data_AF-A0A1C3N3H7-F1
#
_entry.id   AF-A0A1C3N3H7-F1
#
_cell.length_a   1.000
_cell.length_b   1.000
_cell.length_c   1.000
_cell.angle_alpha   90.00
_cell.angle_beta   90.00
_cell.angle_gamma   90.00
#
_symmetry.space_group_name_H-M   'P 1'
#
loop_
_entity.id
_entity.type
_entity.pdbx_description
1 polymer ?
#
loop_
_entity_poly.entity_id
_entity_poly.type
_entity_poly.pdbx_seq_one_letter_code
_entity_poly.pdbx_strand_id
1 'polypeptide(L)'
;MIALRVYRLLPPSARRRLIRLLPEHRRLGLVRTLVRAPGGDTVHPVGSVVSVDDGGVRTPAEVVAAATPLQMWHRNLTAVTSALDAAGIRYHCLRNDDHLRSTVAVVADQRDAVRRTLHAAPALSGAQIRTVEVRPGRHQPDLTPTEVFQVWFPVTDARAGVVLGSRHACEIEFWTRDGDVIRAPRHNAVIDEAPVEPEPVRVAAALLSHFVPEADDHTYGSRRDLAVRAFDRVGFPVDAVYTWVDGSDPEWLDRKRAALGEAGGPLHAVAANSSRYHNRDELRYSLRSLHSFAPWLRRIFLITDGQLPSWLDPHHPMVTVVSHAELFADLGVRSSFNSHAIESRLHRIEGLAEHFLYLNDDVFLGRPLLPTHFFHANGIAKFFPSAAQFGLGDAKPGDLPVNAAGKNNRRQIQRQFGVTITQKMKHTPFALRRSIMYQIEHVLRDGVTETARHRFRHHGDLSIPSALHQYWAYLTAQAVPGDIEYEYADLGHPSTPARLAELLARRHRDVFCLNDTDSDPRSMAEQESMLADFLPRYLPFPAPFELPDDVVAQRRTQGASALWRQANGVRRGAGQVDAATTPSLRIPRQVDAPTTPALPRPADPSAVSRMRVGPRLDAPTLPSMRIAAGRTVDESGGTTGTEGPRQKGTRDA
;
A
#
# COMPACT_ATOMS: atom_id res chain seq x y z
N MET A 1 28.03 -25.10 7.57
CA MET A 1 27.27 -24.83 6.32
C MET A 1 26.19 -25.88 6.00
N ILE A 2 26.42 -27.18 6.25
CA ILE A 2 25.44 -28.26 5.97
C ILE A 2 24.12 -28.08 6.74
N ALA A 3 24.18 -27.76 8.05
CA ALA A 3 22.99 -27.50 8.86
C ALA A 3 22.12 -26.33 8.35
N LEU A 4 22.74 -25.32 7.72
CA LEU A 4 22.05 -24.14 7.17
C LEU A 4 21.25 -24.50 5.92
N ARG A 5 21.82 -25.33 5.03
CA ARG A 5 21.16 -25.82 3.83
C ARG A 5 20.01 -26.76 4.18
N VAL A 6 20.21 -27.67 5.14
CA VAL A 6 19.15 -28.56 5.65
C VAL A 6 18.02 -27.74 6.29
N TYR A 7 18.33 -26.75 7.13
CA TYR A 7 17.32 -25.85 7.69
C TYR A 7 16.54 -25.09 6.59
N ARG A 8 17.23 -24.63 5.54
CA ARG A 8 16.62 -23.96 4.36
C ARG A 8 15.87 -24.90 3.42
N LEU A 9 15.92 -26.21 3.61
CA LEU A 9 15.11 -27.19 2.88
C LEU A 9 13.85 -27.60 3.65
N LEU A 10 13.79 -27.35 4.96
CA LEU A 10 12.60 -27.63 5.77
C LEU A 10 11.43 -26.71 5.40
N PRO A 11 10.17 -27.18 5.50
CA PRO A 11 9.00 -26.32 5.41
C PRO A 11 9.01 -25.19 6.47
N PRO A 12 8.40 -24.02 6.21
CA PRO A 12 8.38 -22.91 7.18
C PRO A 12 7.80 -23.28 8.56
N SER A 13 6.85 -24.21 8.61
CA SER A 13 6.30 -24.75 9.86
C SER A 13 7.33 -25.57 10.66
N ALA A 14 8.13 -26.39 10.00
CA ALA A 14 9.18 -27.22 10.61
C ALA A 14 10.36 -26.38 11.09
N ARG A 15 10.78 -25.38 10.29
CA ARG A 15 11.79 -24.39 10.70
C ARG A 15 11.40 -23.65 11.98
N ARG A 16 10.14 -23.19 12.03
CA ARG A 16 9.58 -22.50 13.20
C ARG A 16 9.54 -23.39 14.44
N ARG A 17 9.27 -24.69 14.31
CA ARG A 17 9.36 -25.65 15.43
C ARG A 17 10.80 -25.84 15.90
N LEU A 18 11.76 -25.94 14.98
CA LEU A 18 13.17 -26.16 15.32
C LEU A 18 13.76 -24.98 16.12
N ILE A 19 13.41 -23.73 15.76
CA ILE A 19 13.86 -22.53 16.48
C ILE A 19 13.32 -22.47 17.91
N ARG A 20 12.09 -22.98 18.15
CA ARG A 20 11.50 -23.01 19.49
C ARG A 20 12.28 -23.90 20.47
N LEU A 21 13.02 -24.89 19.96
CA LEU A 21 13.86 -25.78 20.78
C LEU A 21 15.13 -25.11 21.32
N LEU A 22 15.47 -23.91 20.83
CA LEU A 22 16.65 -23.19 21.29
C LEU A 22 16.32 -22.28 22.49
N PRO A 23 17.30 -22.07 23.40
CA PRO A 23 17.20 -21.03 24.44
C PRO A 23 16.95 -19.66 23.80
N GLU A 24 16.10 -18.83 24.43
CA GLU A 24 15.66 -17.51 23.90
C GLU A 24 16.82 -16.63 23.44
N HIS A 25 17.84 -16.48 24.28
CA HIS A 25 19.05 -15.71 23.99
C HIS A 25 19.85 -16.20 22.75
N ARG A 26 19.64 -17.43 22.28
CA ARG A 26 20.32 -17.98 21.08
C ARG A 26 19.46 -17.94 19.82
N ARG A 27 18.15 -17.67 19.93
CA ARG A 27 17.22 -17.70 18.78
C ARG A 27 17.57 -16.62 17.76
N LEU A 28 17.77 -15.38 18.21
CA LEU A 28 18.13 -14.24 17.35
C LEU A 28 19.46 -14.43 16.63
N GLY A 29 20.52 -14.78 17.37
CA GLY A 29 21.84 -15.04 16.79
C GLY A 29 21.81 -16.18 15.77
N LEU A 30 21.13 -17.29 16.07
CA LEU A 30 21.00 -18.39 15.14
C LEU A 30 20.18 -18.00 13.90
N VAL A 31 19.07 -17.29 14.05
CA VAL A 31 18.27 -16.83 12.91
C VAL A 31 19.06 -15.89 12.01
N ARG A 32 19.78 -14.91 12.57
CA ARG A 32 20.70 -14.04 11.82
C ARG A 32 21.75 -14.86 11.06
N THR A 33 22.28 -15.90 11.68
CA THR A 33 23.26 -16.80 11.03
C THR A 33 22.63 -17.65 9.92
N LEU A 34 21.43 -18.19 10.16
CA LEU A 34 20.68 -19.06 9.24
C LEU A 34 20.11 -18.30 8.04
N VAL A 35 19.78 -17.03 8.23
CA VAL A 35 19.25 -16.14 7.21
C VAL A 35 20.18 -14.94 7.09
N ARG A 36 21.38 -15.21 6.57
CA ARG A 36 22.25 -14.14 6.05
C ARG A 36 21.45 -13.30 5.08
N ALA A 37 21.21 -12.04 5.45
CA ALA A 37 20.67 -11.04 4.55
C ALA A 37 21.62 -10.87 3.35
N PRO A 38 21.10 -10.59 2.15
CA PRO A 38 21.93 -10.14 1.03
C PRO A 38 22.77 -8.93 1.46
N GLY A 39 24.01 -8.81 0.95
CA GLY A 39 24.86 -7.64 1.17
C GLY A 39 25.85 -7.69 2.35
N GLY A 40 25.60 -8.52 3.37
CA GLY A 40 26.50 -8.64 4.53
C GLY A 40 26.43 -7.43 5.48
N ASP A 41 27.49 -7.22 6.26
CA ASP A 41 27.61 -6.09 7.22
C ASP A 41 28.59 -5.01 6.74
N THR A 42 29.23 -5.23 5.59
CA THR A 42 30.16 -4.27 4.99
C THR A 42 29.39 -3.07 4.45
N VAL A 43 29.85 -1.87 4.79
CA VAL A 43 29.33 -0.62 4.23
C VAL A 43 30.25 -0.14 3.13
N HIS A 44 29.69 0.07 1.95
CA HIS A 44 30.38 0.53 0.76
C HIS A 44 30.17 2.04 0.56
N PRO A 45 31.19 2.79 0.09
CA PRO A 45 31.05 4.21 -0.21
C PRO A 45 30.02 4.45 -1.33
N VAL A 46 29.22 5.51 -1.21
CA VAL A 46 28.35 5.98 -2.29
C VAL A 46 29.19 6.33 -3.53
N GLY A 47 28.72 5.94 -4.71
CA GLY A 47 29.42 6.06 -5.99
C GLY A 47 30.38 4.90 -6.30
N SER A 48 30.65 4.01 -5.35
CA SER A 48 31.42 2.79 -5.64
C SER A 48 30.57 1.77 -6.41
N VAL A 49 31.24 0.87 -7.14
CA VAL A 49 30.58 -0.23 -7.85
C VAL A 49 30.88 -1.54 -7.14
N VAL A 50 29.84 -2.30 -6.81
CA VAL A 50 29.94 -3.57 -6.09
C VAL A 50 29.21 -4.68 -6.85
N SER A 51 29.69 -5.93 -6.71
CA SER A 51 29.00 -7.07 -7.29
C SER A 51 27.81 -7.46 -6.39
N VAL A 52 26.61 -7.51 -6.97
CA VAL A 52 25.36 -7.90 -6.28
C VAL A 52 24.67 -9.07 -7.00
N ASP A 53 23.69 -9.70 -6.34
CA ASP A 53 22.82 -10.69 -6.97
C ASP A 53 21.56 -10.02 -7.52
N ASP A 54 21.40 -10.00 -8.85
CA ASP A 54 20.23 -9.48 -9.55
C ASP A 54 19.52 -10.65 -10.25
N GLY A 55 18.52 -11.22 -9.58
CA GLY A 55 17.73 -12.32 -10.13
C GLY A 55 18.53 -13.61 -10.36
N GLY A 56 19.53 -13.90 -9.53
CA GLY A 56 20.40 -15.07 -9.66
C GLY A 56 21.67 -14.82 -10.49
N VAL A 57 21.83 -13.61 -11.04
CA VAL A 57 22.98 -13.22 -11.85
C VAL A 57 23.85 -12.22 -11.10
N ARG A 58 25.15 -12.49 -11.04
CA ARG A 58 26.12 -11.57 -10.44
C ARG A 58 26.31 -10.36 -11.35
N THR A 59 25.90 -9.20 -10.85
CA THR A 59 25.81 -7.96 -11.63
C THR A 59 26.56 -6.84 -10.92
N PRO A 60 27.38 -6.03 -11.62
CA PRO A 60 27.94 -4.82 -11.02
C PRO A 60 26.83 -3.79 -10.81
N ALA A 61 26.71 -3.25 -9.59
CA ALA A 61 25.74 -2.23 -9.24
C ALA A 61 26.41 -1.04 -8.57
N GLU A 62 25.95 0.16 -8.91
CA GLU A 62 26.38 1.41 -8.28
C GLU A 62 25.76 1.52 -6.89
N VAL A 63 26.57 1.86 -5.89
CA VAL A 63 26.11 2.15 -4.53
C VAL A 63 25.57 3.57 -4.49
N VAL A 64 24.29 3.74 -4.18
CA VAL A 64 23.61 5.05 -4.17
C VAL A 64 23.05 5.38 -2.79
N ALA A 65 22.98 6.68 -2.47
CA ALA A 65 22.43 7.17 -1.21
C ALA A 65 20.90 7.02 -1.14
N ALA A 66 20.21 7.21 -2.26
CA ALA A 66 18.76 7.10 -2.39
C ALA A 66 18.39 6.64 -3.80
N ALA A 67 17.39 5.76 -3.90
CA ALA A 67 16.76 5.38 -5.15
C ALA A 67 15.37 4.78 -4.89
N THR A 68 14.45 4.97 -5.84
CA THR A 68 13.14 4.31 -5.84
C THR A 68 12.92 3.48 -7.11
N PRO A 69 12.03 2.46 -7.06
CA PRO A 69 11.59 1.74 -8.25
C PRO A 69 11.11 2.67 -9.38
N LEU A 70 10.36 3.74 -9.05
CA LEU A 70 9.86 4.70 -10.03
C LEU A 70 11.00 5.51 -10.68
N GLN A 71 11.98 5.96 -9.88
CA GLN A 71 13.16 6.65 -10.42
C GLN A 71 13.94 5.75 -11.38
N MET A 72 14.09 4.46 -11.07
CA MET A 72 14.78 3.51 -11.95
C MET A 72 13.98 3.25 -13.23
N TRP A 73 12.65 3.18 -13.14
CA TRP A 73 11.76 3.10 -14.31
C TRP A 73 11.98 4.28 -15.27
N HIS A 74 11.98 5.52 -14.75
CA HIS A 74 12.24 6.73 -15.56
C HIS A 74 13.67 6.76 -16.09
N ARG A 75 14.68 6.50 -15.26
CA ARG A 75 16.09 6.50 -15.66
C ARG A 75 16.32 5.57 -16.84
N ASN A 76 15.82 4.33 -16.75
CA ASN A 76 16.01 3.32 -17.79
C ASN A 76 15.26 3.69 -19.08
N LEU A 77 14.01 4.15 -18.98
CA LEU A 77 13.23 4.55 -20.15
C LEU A 77 13.85 5.75 -20.85
N THR A 78 14.14 6.83 -20.11
CA THR A 78 14.70 8.07 -20.63
C THR A 78 16.06 7.84 -21.30
N ALA A 79 16.91 6.99 -20.74
CA ALA A 79 18.21 6.70 -21.32
C ALA A 79 18.09 5.95 -22.67
N VAL A 80 17.20 4.94 -22.74
CA VAL A 80 16.93 4.21 -23.98
C VAL A 80 16.32 5.13 -25.03
N THR A 81 15.28 5.89 -24.70
CA THR A 81 14.62 6.78 -25.66
C THR A 81 15.57 7.86 -26.17
N SER A 82 16.39 8.44 -25.28
CA SER A 82 17.41 9.44 -25.67
C SER A 82 18.47 8.85 -26.61
N ALA A 83 18.89 7.61 -26.37
CA ALA A 83 19.85 6.92 -27.23
C ALA A 83 19.26 6.62 -28.63
N LEU A 84 18.00 6.21 -28.70
CA LEU A 84 17.31 5.95 -29.97
C LEU A 84 17.06 7.26 -30.75
N ASP A 85 16.63 8.33 -30.06
CA ASP A 85 16.46 9.66 -30.64
C ASP A 85 17.76 10.19 -31.23
N ALA A 86 18.88 10.09 -30.50
CA ALA A 86 20.20 10.52 -30.96
C ALA A 86 20.70 9.72 -32.18
N ALA A 87 20.26 8.46 -32.32
CA ALA A 87 20.60 7.60 -33.44
C ALA A 87 19.63 7.75 -34.64
N GLY A 88 18.59 8.59 -34.54
CA GLY A 88 17.56 8.74 -35.57
C GLY A 88 16.69 7.49 -35.74
N ILE A 89 16.61 6.63 -34.73
CA ILE A 89 15.79 5.40 -34.76
C ILE A 89 14.40 5.75 -34.26
N ARG A 90 13.40 5.66 -35.13
CA ARG A 90 12.00 5.85 -34.75
C ARG A 90 11.56 4.75 -33.79
N TYR A 91 10.90 5.15 -32.71
CA TYR A 91 10.35 4.24 -31.71
C TYR A 91 9.00 4.73 -31.21
N HIS A 92 8.30 3.87 -30.49
CA HIS A 92 7.13 4.27 -29.72
C HIS A 92 7.09 3.55 -28.36
N CYS A 93 6.87 4.31 -27.29
CA CYS A 93 6.64 3.74 -25.98
C CYS A 93 5.24 3.13 -25.90
N LEU A 94 5.12 1.94 -25.31
CA LEU A 94 3.85 1.27 -25.05
C LEU A 94 3.70 0.91 -23.58
N ARG A 95 2.47 0.62 -23.19
CA ARG A 95 2.13 0.14 -21.84
C ARG A 95 2.62 -1.30 -21.66
N ASN A 96 3.49 -1.51 -20.68
CA ASN A 96 3.94 -2.84 -20.27
C ASN A 96 2.96 -3.43 -19.25
N ASP A 97 2.65 -4.73 -19.37
CA ASP A 97 1.82 -5.45 -18.40
C ASP A 97 2.54 -5.61 -17.04
N ASP A 98 3.87 -5.67 -17.05
CA ASP A 98 4.71 -5.49 -15.86
C ASP A 98 4.89 -3.99 -15.59
N HIS A 99 4.10 -3.47 -14.66
CA HIS A 99 4.09 -2.07 -14.24
C HIS A 99 5.44 -1.53 -13.72
N LEU A 100 6.40 -2.39 -13.39
CA LEU A 100 7.75 -1.98 -12.97
C LEU A 100 8.75 -1.94 -14.12
N ARG A 101 8.41 -2.44 -15.30
CA ARG A 101 9.21 -2.30 -16.51
C ARG A 101 8.62 -1.25 -17.43
N SER A 102 9.48 -0.70 -18.29
CA SER A 102 9.05 0.14 -19.40
C SER A 102 9.29 -0.60 -20.71
N THR A 103 8.56 -0.23 -21.76
CA THR A 103 8.73 -0.85 -23.08
C THR A 103 8.73 0.19 -24.19
N VAL A 104 9.67 0.01 -25.10
CA VAL A 104 9.82 0.74 -26.34
C VAL A 104 9.73 -0.26 -27.49
N ALA A 105 8.94 0.04 -28.51
CA ALA A 105 8.84 -0.76 -29.72
C ALA A 105 9.52 -0.07 -30.90
N VAL A 106 10.24 -0.88 -31.68
CA VAL A 106 10.98 -0.49 -32.89
C VAL A 106 10.64 -1.49 -34.00
N VAL A 107 10.63 -1.05 -35.26
CA VAL A 107 10.44 -1.96 -36.40
C VAL A 107 11.61 -2.94 -36.48
N ALA A 108 11.31 -4.24 -36.68
CA ALA A 108 12.29 -5.32 -36.63
C ALA A 108 13.48 -5.14 -37.59
N ASP A 109 13.26 -4.50 -38.75
CA ASP A 109 14.30 -4.19 -39.74
C ASP A 109 15.44 -3.32 -39.17
N GLN A 110 15.19 -2.57 -38.09
CA GLN A 110 16.19 -1.71 -37.44
C GLN A 110 16.92 -2.41 -36.29
N ARG A 111 16.72 -3.71 -36.06
CA ARG A 111 17.28 -4.46 -34.93
C ARG A 111 18.80 -4.36 -34.80
N ASP A 112 19.53 -4.50 -35.91
CA ASP A 112 20.99 -4.39 -35.88
C ASP A 112 21.47 -2.95 -35.62
N ALA A 113 20.70 -1.95 -36.09
CA ALA A 113 20.97 -0.55 -35.78
C ALA A 113 20.77 -0.28 -34.28
N VAL A 114 19.66 -0.76 -33.70
CA VAL A 114 19.40 -0.69 -32.25
C VAL A 114 20.54 -1.35 -31.48
N ARG A 115 20.94 -2.58 -31.84
CA ARG A 115 22.03 -3.29 -31.16
C ARG A 115 23.33 -2.46 -31.15
N ARG A 116 23.72 -1.86 -32.28
CA ARG A 116 24.88 -0.97 -32.34
C ARG A 116 24.71 0.26 -31.46
N THR A 117 23.55 0.91 -31.49
CA THR A 117 23.23 2.07 -30.65
C THR A 117 23.35 1.74 -29.18
N LEU A 118 22.84 0.58 -28.73
CA LEU A 118 22.90 0.18 -27.33
C LEU A 118 24.33 0.06 -26.80
N HIS A 119 25.28 -0.38 -27.63
CA HIS A 119 26.68 -0.53 -27.24
C HIS A 119 27.51 0.75 -27.39
N ALA A 120 27.09 1.69 -28.24
CA ALA A 120 27.86 2.89 -28.56
C ALA A 120 27.33 4.18 -27.92
N ALA A 121 26.07 4.23 -27.51
CA ALA A 121 25.43 5.46 -27.04
C ALA A 121 26.00 5.90 -25.67
N PRO A 122 26.51 7.15 -25.54
CA PRO A 122 27.00 7.68 -24.27
C PRO A 122 25.96 7.66 -23.15
N ALA A 123 24.68 7.89 -23.48
CA ALA A 123 23.56 7.85 -22.54
C ALA A 123 23.34 6.48 -21.87
N LEU A 124 23.91 5.42 -22.45
CA LEU A 124 23.83 4.04 -21.95
C LEU A 124 25.14 3.56 -21.31
N SER A 125 26.11 4.47 -21.12
CA SER A 125 27.35 4.16 -20.41
C SER A 125 27.06 3.68 -18.98
N GLY A 126 27.50 2.47 -18.64
CA GLY A 126 27.23 1.83 -17.35
C GLY A 126 25.91 1.05 -17.28
N ALA A 127 25.09 1.05 -18.34
CA ALA A 127 23.91 0.20 -18.40
C ALA A 127 24.31 -1.28 -18.58
N GLN A 128 23.52 -2.17 -18.00
CA GLN A 128 23.51 -3.58 -18.33
C GLN A 128 22.55 -3.83 -19.47
N ILE A 129 22.98 -4.65 -20.44
CA ILE A 129 22.18 -5.03 -21.60
C ILE A 129 22.09 -6.55 -21.61
N ARG A 130 20.87 -7.06 -21.71
CA ARG A 130 20.60 -8.49 -21.83
C ARG A 130 19.61 -8.73 -22.95
N THR A 131 19.90 -9.73 -23.77
CA THR A 131 18.93 -10.27 -24.72
C THR A 131 18.13 -11.37 -24.03
N VAL A 132 16.81 -11.27 -24.08
CA VAL A 132 15.88 -12.30 -23.59
C VAL A 132 14.95 -12.72 -24.71
N GLU A 133 14.46 -13.96 -24.69
CA GLU A 133 13.43 -14.42 -25.62
C GLU A 133 12.05 -14.19 -25.00
N VAL A 134 11.13 -13.61 -25.77
CA VAL A 134 9.71 -13.51 -25.43
C VAL A 134 8.91 -14.40 -26.38
N ARG A 135 7.91 -15.09 -25.83
CA ARG A 135 7.03 -15.97 -26.59
C ARG A 135 5.73 -15.25 -26.91
N PRO A 136 5.17 -15.42 -28.11
CA PRO A 136 3.87 -14.88 -28.48
C PRO A 136 2.75 -15.40 -27.58
N GLY A 137 1.70 -14.61 -27.46
CA GLY A 137 0.51 -14.99 -26.70
C GLY A 137 -0.21 -16.18 -27.33
N ARG A 138 -1.08 -16.86 -26.57
CA ARG A 138 -1.91 -17.97 -27.10
C ARG A 138 -2.76 -17.58 -28.31
N HIS A 139 -3.06 -16.29 -28.46
CA HIS A 139 -3.86 -15.74 -29.55
C HIS A 139 -3.03 -15.33 -30.78
N GLN A 140 -1.71 -15.56 -30.77
CA GLN A 140 -0.79 -15.27 -31.85
C GLN A 140 0.02 -16.54 -32.24
N PRO A 141 -0.64 -17.66 -32.59
CA PRO A 141 0.02 -18.96 -32.80
C PRO A 141 0.99 -18.98 -33.99
N ASP A 142 0.80 -18.05 -34.94
CA ASP A 142 1.62 -17.97 -36.15
C ASP A 142 2.93 -17.20 -35.95
N LEU A 143 3.10 -16.55 -34.79
CA LEU A 143 4.33 -15.87 -34.44
C LEU A 143 5.32 -16.84 -33.78
N THR A 144 6.60 -16.65 -34.08
CA THR A 144 7.70 -17.36 -33.40
C THR A 144 8.20 -16.57 -32.20
N PRO A 145 8.84 -17.21 -31.20
CA PRO A 145 9.58 -16.49 -30.17
C PRO A 145 10.56 -15.48 -30.78
N THR A 146 10.65 -14.29 -30.19
CA THR A 146 11.57 -13.24 -30.64
C THR A 146 12.45 -12.76 -29.51
N GLU A 147 13.57 -12.14 -29.85
CA GLU A 147 14.40 -11.50 -28.85
C GLU A 147 13.86 -10.11 -28.49
N VAL A 148 13.97 -9.78 -27.22
CA VAL A 148 13.78 -8.44 -26.66
C VAL A 148 15.09 -8.03 -25.99
N PHE A 149 15.49 -6.78 -26.15
CA PHE A 149 16.63 -6.25 -25.43
C PHE A 149 16.17 -5.60 -24.12
N GLN A 150 16.76 -5.98 -23.01
CA GLN A 150 16.55 -5.36 -21.71
C GLN A 150 17.74 -4.46 -21.39
N VAL A 151 17.46 -3.22 -21.02
CA VAL A 151 18.47 -2.20 -20.67
C VAL A 151 18.14 -1.63 -19.29
N TRP A 152 19.11 -1.64 -18.37
CA TRP A 152 18.92 -1.08 -17.02
C TRP A 152 20.22 -0.62 -16.38
N PHE A 153 20.13 0.32 -15.44
CA PHE A 153 21.23 0.72 -14.57
C PHE A 153 21.06 0.09 -13.19
N PRO A 154 21.83 -0.95 -12.83
CA PRO A 154 21.72 -1.59 -11.53
C PRO A 154 22.24 -0.65 -10.43
N VAL A 155 21.42 -0.40 -9.42
CA VAL A 155 21.82 0.33 -8.21
C VAL A 155 21.55 -0.50 -6.96
N THR A 156 22.31 -0.22 -5.91
CA THR A 156 22.14 -0.84 -4.60
C THR A 156 22.37 0.13 -3.46
N ASP A 157 21.86 -0.18 -2.27
CA ASP A 157 22.17 0.57 -1.06
C ASP A 157 23.61 0.36 -0.57
N ALA A 158 24.03 1.15 0.41
CA ALA A 158 25.39 1.11 0.99
C ALA A 158 25.80 -0.26 1.54
N ARG A 159 24.85 -1.13 1.92
CA ARG A 159 25.16 -2.49 2.39
C ARG A 159 25.03 -3.56 1.31
N ALA A 160 24.80 -3.17 0.05
CA ALA A 160 24.60 -4.12 -1.05
C ALA A 160 23.44 -5.12 -0.82
N GLY A 161 22.40 -4.73 -0.06
CA GLY A 161 21.32 -5.59 0.42
C GLY A 161 19.99 -5.43 -0.33
N VAL A 162 19.73 -4.26 -0.91
CA VAL A 162 18.58 -3.96 -1.77
C VAL A 162 19.08 -3.58 -3.15
N VAL A 163 18.75 -4.40 -4.14
CA VAL A 163 19.13 -4.20 -5.54
C VAL A 163 17.91 -3.71 -6.33
N LEU A 164 18.03 -2.54 -6.94
CA LEU A 164 17.12 -2.08 -7.99
C LEU A 164 17.79 -2.35 -9.34
N GLY A 165 17.53 -3.52 -9.89
CA GLY A 165 18.18 -4.03 -11.10
C GLY A 165 17.18 -4.37 -12.21
N SER A 166 17.39 -5.53 -12.84
CA SER A 166 16.73 -5.98 -14.06
C SER A 166 15.20 -6.04 -14.00
N ARG A 167 14.60 -6.07 -12.81
CA ARG A 167 13.15 -5.96 -12.63
C ARG A 167 12.57 -4.62 -13.11
N HIS A 168 13.40 -3.58 -13.19
CA HIS A 168 13.00 -2.24 -13.61
C HIS A 168 13.49 -1.89 -15.03
N ALA A 169 13.93 -2.88 -15.80
CA ALA A 169 14.54 -2.66 -17.11
C ALA A 169 13.56 -2.01 -18.11
N CYS A 170 14.14 -1.24 -19.03
CA CYS A 170 13.46 -0.86 -20.26
C CYS A 170 13.63 -1.98 -21.28
N GLU A 171 12.52 -2.49 -21.80
CA GLU A 171 12.45 -3.53 -22.82
C GLU A 171 12.32 -2.90 -24.20
N ILE A 172 13.13 -3.36 -25.15
CA ILE A 172 13.04 -2.95 -26.56
C ILE A 172 12.50 -4.14 -27.36
N GLU A 173 11.26 -3.99 -27.81
CA GLU A 173 10.55 -4.95 -28.65
C GLU A 173 10.75 -4.66 -30.13
N PHE A 174 10.89 -5.72 -30.92
CA PHE A 174 11.02 -5.65 -32.37
C PHE A 174 9.71 -6.09 -33.02
N TRP A 175 8.97 -5.14 -33.56
CA TRP A 175 7.69 -5.38 -34.21
C TRP A 175 7.89 -5.72 -35.68
N THR A 176 7.32 -6.85 -36.11
CA THR A 176 7.53 -7.40 -37.46
C THR A 176 6.65 -6.66 -38.46
N ARG A 177 7.22 -6.27 -39.61
CA ARG A 177 6.45 -5.67 -40.71
C ARG A 177 5.76 -6.78 -41.52
N ASP A 178 4.47 -6.57 -41.79
CA ASP A 178 3.65 -7.42 -42.65
C ASP A 178 2.79 -6.50 -43.54
N GLY A 179 3.24 -6.29 -44.79
CA GLY A 179 2.60 -5.31 -45.68
C GLY A 179 2.68 -3.88 -45.12
N ASP A 180 1.51 -3.27 -44.93
CA ASP A 180 1.31 -1.90 -44.41
C ASP A 180 1.09 -1.84 -42.89
N VAL A 181 1.16 -2.99 -42.20
CA VAL A 181 1.05 -3.09 -40.74
C VAL A 181 2.34 -3.58 -40.09
N ILE A 182 2.52 -3.21 -38.82
CA ILE A 182 3.50 -3.79 -37.91
C ILE A 182 2.77 -4.60 -36.84
N ARG A 183 3.30 -5.78 -36.53
CA ARG A 183 2.73 -6.71 -35.55
C ARG A 183 3.63 -6.80 -34.32
N ALA A 184 3.03 -6.69 -33.14
CA ALA A 184 3.72 -6.84 -31.87
C ALA A 184 4.22 -8.28 -31.69
N PRO A 185 5.40 -8.49 -31.08
CA PRO A 185 5.95 -9.83 -30.89
C PRO A 185 5.27 -10.64 -29.78
N ARG A 186 4.44 -9.98 -28.96
CA ARG A 186 3.63 -10.57 -27.91
C ARG A 186 2.38 -9.72 -27.71
N HIS A 187 1.38 -10.31 -27.08
CA HIS A 187 0.17 -9.60 -26.70
C HIS A 187 0.49 -8.43 -25.75
N ASN A 188 -0.20 -7.30 -25.94
CA ASN A 188 -0.25 -6.21 -24.97
C ASN A 188 -1.69 -5.70 -24.81
N ALA A 189 -1.95 -5.02 -23.70
CA ALA A 189 -3.29 -4.56 -23.36
C ALA A 189 -3.81 -3.35 -24.19
N VAL A 190 -3.14 -2.96 -25.28
CA VAL A 190 -3.54 -1.80 -26.11
C VAL A 190 -3.82 -2.21 -27.56
N ILE A 191 -2.80 -2.60 -28.32
CA ILE A 191 -2.94 -3.03 -29.73
C ILE A 191 -1.88 -4.07 -30.08
N ASP A 192 -2.27 -5.15 -30.76
CA ASP A 192 -1.33 -6.18 -31.25
C ASP A 192 -0.82 -5.88 -32.66
N GLU A 193 -1.53 -5.04 -33.42
CA GLU A 193 -1.19 -4.63 -34.78
C GLU A 193 -1.45 -3.14 -34.94
N ALA A 194 -0.63 -2.48 -35.77
CA ALA A 194 -0.77 -1.06 -36.03
C ALA A 194 -0.22 -0.68 -37.41
N PRO A 195 -0.67 0.42 -38.04
CA PRO A 195 -0.09 0.90 -39.30
C PRO A 195 1.43 1.14 -39.18
N VAL A 196 2.18 0.83 -40.25
CA VAL A 196 3.64 1.06 -40.33
C VAL A 196 4.01 2.53 -40.15
N GLU A 197 3.19 3.45 -40.68
CA GLU A 197 3.38 4.89 -40.55
C GLU A 197 2.45 5.46 -39.47
N PRO A 198 2.95 5.68 -38.23
CA PRO A 198 2.14 6.23 -37.13
C PRO A 198 2.00 7.75 -37.23
N GLU A 199 0.92 8.28 -36.64
CA GLU A 199 0.91 9.68 -36.18
C GLU A 199 1.71 9.78 -34.86
N PRO A 200 2.88 10.44 -34.83
CA PRO A 200 3.71 10.54 -33.63
C PRO A 200 3.09 11.51 -32.63
N VAL A 201 3.08 11.13 -31.35
CA VAL A 201 2.59 11.97 -30.25
C VAL A 201 3.51 11.82 -29.04
N ARG A 202 3.46 12.79 -28.12
CA ARG A 202 4.03 12.62 -26.77
C ARG A 202 2.92 12.27 -25.79
N VAL A 203 3.14 11.26 -24.97
CA VAL A 203 2.19 10.83 -23.94
C VAL A 203 2.79 11.03 -22.56
N ALA A 204 1.96 11.37 -21.58
CA ALA A 204 2.37 11.41 -20.17
C ALA A 204 2.83 10.02 -19.73
N ALA A 205 3.89 9.94 -18.93
CA ALA A 205 4.43 8.69 -18.38
C ALA A 205 3.36 7.89 -17.61
N ALA A 206 2.45 8.61 -16.95
CA ALA A 206 1.22 8.09 -16.39
C ALA A 206 0.47 7.14 -17.35
N LEU A 207 0.33 7.45 -18.64
CA LEU A 207 -0.39 6.56 -19.58
C LEU A 207 0.37 5.26 -19.88
N LEU A 208 1.67 5.20 -19.63
CA LEU A 208 2.51 4.04 -19.91
C LEU A 208 2.60 3.04 -18.76
N SER A 209 2.35 3.47 -17.51
CA SER A 209 2.33 2.57 -16.36
C SER A 209 1.36 3.04 -15.27
N HIS A 210 0.66 2.08 -14.65
CA HIS A 210 -0.22 2.34 -13.49
C HIS A 210 0.57 2.65 -12.21
N PHE A 211 1.89 2.44 -12.22
CA PHE A 211 2.77 2.77 -11.10
C PHE A 211 3.16 4.25 -11.08
N VAL A 212 3.09 4.92 -12.23
CA VAL A 212 3.47 6.34 -12.37
C VAL A 212 2.29 7.25 -11.95
N PRO A 213 2.51 8.22 -11.03
CA PRO A 213 1.49 9.16 -10.58
C PRO A 213 0.92 10.01 -11.73
N GLU A 214 -0.34 10.44 -11.63
CA GLU A 214 -0.94 11.39 -12.60
C GLU A 214 -0.26 12.77 -12.57
N ALA A 215 0.38 13.13 -11.45
CA ALA A 215 1.10 14.39 -11.30
C ALA A 215 2.54 14.35 -11.85
N ASP A 216 2.98 13.21 -12.39
CA ASP A 216 4.28 13.09 -13.02
C ASP A 216 4.36 13.94 -14.29
N ASP A 217 5.47 14.65 -14.48
CA ASP A 217 5.68 15.61 -15.56
C ASP A 217 6.44 15.02 -16.76
N HIS A 218 6.90 13.76 -16.67
CA HIS A 218 7.60 13.12 -17.78
C HIS A 218 6.63 12.83 -18.92
N THR A 219 7.11 13.08 -20.14
CA THR A 219 6.43 12.67 -21.36
C THR A 219 7.39 11.88 -22.24
N TYR A 220 6.87 10.92 -23.00
CA TYR A 220 7.66 10.07 -23.88
C TYR A 220 7.04 9.99 -25.28
N GLY A 221 7.88 9.78 -26.29
CA GLY A 221 7.45 9.59 -27.67
C GLY A 221 6.68 8.28 -27.83
N SER A 222 5.50 8.36 -28.45
CA SER A 222 4.66 7.22 -28.79
C SER A 222 3.86 7.52 -30.07
N ARG A 223 2.85 6.70 -30.37
CA ARG A 223 1.92 6.87 -31.50
C ARG A 223 0.51 7.14 -31.00
N ARG A 224 -0.29 7.86 -31.80
CA ARG A 224 -1.66 8.25 -31.45
C ARG A 224 -2.54 7.08 -31.02
N ASP A 225 -2.40 5.94 -31.70
CA ASP A 225 -3.15 4.71 -31.43
C ASP A 225 -2.87 4.12 -30.03
N LEU A 226 -1.69 4.39 -29.48
CA LEU A 226 -1.27 3.95 -28.15
C LEU A 226 -1.58 4.96 -27.05
N ALA A 227 -2.01 6.18 -27.41
CA ALA A 227 -2.33 7.25 -26.46
C ALA A 227 -3.72 7.09 -25.84
N VAL A 228 -4.02 5.88 -25.34
CA VAL A 228 -5.32 5.53 -24.76
C VAL A 228 -5.24 5.50 -23.23
N ARG A 229 -6.31 5.97 -22.58
CA ARG A 229 -6.47 5.82 -21.14
C ARG A 229 -7.20 4.51 -20.86
N ALA A 230 -6.54 3.62 -20.14
CA ALA A 230 -7.11 2.33 -19.79
C ALA A 230 -8.31 2.47 -18.83
N PHE A 231 -9.33 1.62 -19.01
CA PHE A 231 -10.55 1.67 -18.20
C PHE A 231 -10.31 1.32 -16.73
N ASP A 232 -9.26 0.54 -16.45
CA ASP A 232 -8.87 0.05 -15.13
C ASP A 232 -7.82 0.95 -14.45
N ARG A 233 -7.48 2.07 -15.08
CA ARG A 233 -6.58 3.07 -14.52
C ARG A 233 -7.29 3.91 -13.45
N VAL A 234 -6.76 3.90 -12.23
CA VAL A 234 -7.19 4.81 -11.15
C VAL A 234 -6.66 6.21 -11.43
N GLY A 235 -7.56 7.11 -11.86
CA GLY A 235 -7.22 8.49 -12.23
C GLY A 235 -7.57 9.56 -11.17
N PHE A 236 -8.16 9.17 -10.04
CA PHE A 236 -8.47 10.08 -8.93
C PHE A 236 -7.34 10.13 -7.90
N PRO A 237 -7.19 11.24 -7.14
CA PRO A 237 -6.13 11.34 -6.14
C PRO A 237 -6.38 10.39 -4.96
N VAL A 238 -5.30 9.80 -4.44
CA VAL A 238 -5.32 9.01 -3.22
C VAL A 238 -4.31 9.58 -2.23
N ASP A 239 -4.77 9.86 -1.00
CA ASP A 239 -3.90 10.31 0.09
C ASP A 239 -3.61 9.17 1.08
N ALA A 240 -2.63 9.35 1.95
CA ALA A 240 -2.39 8.48 3.10
C ALA A 240 -2.61 9.25 4.41
N VAL A 241 -3.15 8.59 5.43
CA VAL A 241 -3.39 9.14 6.76
C VAL A 241 -2.74 8.21 7.79
N TYR A 242 -1.93 8.80 8.67
CA TYR A 242 -1.32 8.13 9.82
C TYR A 242 -1.79 8.75 11.12
N THR A 243 -1.85 7.93 12.15
CA THR A 243 -1.96 8.37 13.54
C THR A 243 -0.70 7.98 14.29
N TRP A 244 -0.08 8.93 14.98
CA TRP A 244 1.15 8.69 15.72
C TRP A 244 1.26 9.58 16.95
N VAL A 245 1.87 9.05 18.00
CA VAL A 245 2.30 9.80 19.18
C VAL A 245 3.66 9.30 19.64
N ASP A 246 4.44 10.19 20.25
CA ASP A 246 5.64 9.80 21.00
C ASP A 246 5.29 9.66 22.48
N GLY A 247 5.31 8.45 23.00
CA GLY A 247 5.05 8.18 24.41
C GLY A 247 6.23 8.39 25.33
N SER A 248 7.42 8.62 24.79
CA SER A 248 8.58 9.04 25.58
C SER A 248 8.60 10.55 25.83
N ASP A 249 7.76 11.31 25.13
CA ASP A 249 7.65 12.76 25.25
C ASP A 249 7.10 13.18 26.63
N PRO A 250 7.89 13.89 27.47
CA PRO A 250 7.48 14.26 28.82
C PRO A 250 6.19 15.10 28.86
N GLU A 251 6.01 16.01 27.90
CA GLU A 251 4.84 16.89 27.90
C GLU A 251 3.56 16.13 27.55
N TRP A 252 3.66 15.14 26.68
CA TRP A 252 2.54 14.25 26.36
C TRP A 252 2.18 13.37 27.55
N LEU A 253 3.18 12.83 28.25
CA LEU A 253 2.99 12.07 29.49
C LEU A 253 2.30 12.90 30.57
N ASP A 254 2.67 14.18 30.73
CA ASP A 254 2.00 15.11 31.65
C ASP A 254 0.54 15.33 31.29
N ARG A 255 0.24 15.61 30.01
CA ARG A 255 -1.15 15.74 29.52
C ARG A 255 -1.94 14.45 29.76
N LYS A 256 -1.34 13.29 29.51
CA LYS A 256 -1.97 11.99 29.74
C LYS A 256 -2.25 11.76 31.22
N ARG A 257 -1.29 12.02 32.10
CA ARG A 257 -1.45 11.88 33.56
C ARG A 257 -2.53 12.81 34.11
N ALA A 258 -2.56 14.06 33.68
CA ALA A 258 -3.62 15.01 34.06
C ALA A 258 -5.00 14.50 33.63
N ALA A 259 -5.14 14.06 32.38
CA ALA A 259 -6.39 13.51 31.87
C ALA A 259 -6.82 12.21 32.58
N LEU A 260 -5.87 11.38 33.02
CA LEU A 260 -6.13 10.19 33.84
C LEU A 260 -6.62 10.54 35.25
N GLY A 261 -6.02 11.56 35.88
CA GLY A 261 -6.42 12.04 37.20
C GLY A 261 -7.86 12.58 37.22
N GLU A 262 -8.32 13.17 36.11
CA GLU A 262 -9.69 13.64 35.93
C GLU A 262 -10.70 12.52 35.61
N ALA A 263 -10.25 11.36 35.12
CA ALA A 263 -11.13 10.36 34.50
C ALA A 263 -11.94 9.50 35.47
N GLY A 264 -11.62 9.48 36.78
CA GLY A 264 -12.46 8.97 37.89
C GLY A 264 -13.04 7.55 37.81
N GLY A 265 -12.77 6.76 36.77
CA GLY A 265 -13.41 5.46 36.49
C GLY A 265 -12.42 4.32 36.21
N PRO A 266 -12.89 3.05 36.20
CA PRO A 266 -12.03 1.89 36.00
C PRO A 266 -11.43 1.89 34.59
N LEU A 267 -10.11 2.10 34.53
CA LEU A 267 -9.32 2.07 33.31
C LEU A 267 -9.09 0.61 32.88
N HIS A 268 -9.19 0.33 31.58
CA HIS A 268 -8.66 -0.92 31.04
C HIS A 268 -7.14 -0.98 31.27
N ALA A 269 -6.63 -2.12 31.75
CA ALA A 269 -5.19 -2.35 31.98
C ALA A 269 -4.30 -1.99 30.77
N VAL A 270 -4.85 -2.09 29.57
CA VAL A 270 -4.21 -1.73 28.29
C VAL A 270 -3.92 -0.21 28.14
N ALA A 271 -4.71 0.67 28.78
CA ALA A 271 -4.51 2.13 28.71
C ALA A 271 -3.30 2.61 29.53
N ALA A 272 -2.92 1.83 30.55
CA ALA A 272 -1.76 2.06 31.42
C ALA A 272 -0.43 1.55 30.82
N ASN A 273 -0.47 0.85 29.68
CA ASN A 273 0.72 0.24 29.11
C ASN A 273 1.62 1.27 28.39
N SER A 274 2.86 1.39 28.86
CA SER A 274 3.91 2.28 28.33
C SER A 274 4.56 1.76 27.04
N SER A 275 4.57 0.44 26.79
CA SER A 275 5.19 -0.16 25.59
C SER A 275 4.50 0.26 24.28
N ARG A 276 3.19 0.54 24.32
CA ARG A 276 2.38 0.96 23.16
C ARG A 276 2.74 2.33 22.58
N TYR A 277 3.59 3.09 23.27
CA TYR A 277 3.92 4.46 22.86
C TYR A 277 5.44 4.66 22.73
N HIS A 278 6.24 3.60 22.75
CA HIS A 278 7.68 3.71 22.55
C HIS A 278 8.00 3.86 21.06
N ASN A 279 8.59 4.99 20.67
CA ASN A 279 9.00 5.24 19.29
C ASN A 279 10.31 4.47 18.97
N ARG A 280 10.31 3.59 17.96
CA ARG A 280 11.49 2.86 17.47
C ARG A 280 11.74 3.14 15.98
N ASP A 281 11.40 4.35 15.55
CA ASP A 281 11.43 4.81 14.15
C ASP A 281 10.50 4.00 13.21
N GLU A 282 9.53 3.20 13.71
CA GLU A 282 8.60 2.44 12.86
C GLU A 282 7.88 3.35 11.86
N LEU A 283 7.37 4.50 12.32
CA LEU A 283 6.75 5.51 11.47
C LEU A 283 7.69 5.98 10.35
N ARG A 284 8.98 6.23 10.64
CA ARG A 284 9.98 6.67 9.66
C ARG A 284 10.06 5.68 8.52
N TYR A 285 10.21 4.41 8.85
CA TYR A 285 10.34 3.34 7.87
C TYR A 285 9.00 3.01 7.19
N SER A 286 7.87 3.11 7.89
CA SER A 286 6.55 2.96 7.27
C SER A 286 6.35 4.01 6.16
N LEU A 287 6.72 5.26 6.42
CA LEU A 287 6.66 6.32 5.41
C LEU A 287 7.68 6.13 4.27
N ARG A 288 8.89 5.61 4.53
CA ARG A 288 9.82 5.17 3.47
C ARG A 288 9.19 4.11 2.57
N SER A 289 8.43 3.18 3.14
CA SER A 289 7.73 2.14 2.38
C SER A 289 6.70 2.74 1.44
N LEU A 290 5.96 3.77 1.86
CA LEU A 290 5.03 4.48 0.98
C LEU A 290 5.76 5.20 -0.16
N HIS A 291 6.83 5.94 0.15
CA HIS A 291 7.60 6.64 -0.88
C HIS A 291 8.19 5.67 -1.92
N SER A 292 8.66 4.51 -1.48
CA SER A 292 9.28 3.51 -2.36
C SER A 292 8.26 2.70 -3.17
N PHE A 293 7.12 2.35 -2.55
CA PHE A 293 6.23 1.31 -3.05
C PHE A 293 4.83 1.78 -3.45
N ALA A 294 4.47 3.03 -3.15
CA ALA A 294 3.22 3.66 -3.56
C ALA A 294 3.45 5.12 -4.00
N PRO A 295 4.27 5.35 -5.04
CA PRO A 295 4.61 6.71 -5.48
C PRO A 295 3.42 7.48 -6.10
N TRP A 296 2.31 6.79 -6.34
CA TRP A 296 1.04 7.35 -6.79
C TRP A 296 0.24 8.07 -5.69
N LEU A 297 0.68 8.00 -4.43
CA LEU A 297 0.08 8.75 -3.33
C LEU A 297 0.33 10.25 -3.49
N ARG A 298 -0.72 11.05 -3.35
CA ARG A 298 -0.68 12.51 -3.52
C ARG A 298 -0.11 13.22 -2.30
N ARG A 299 -0.69 12.99 -1.11
CA ARG A 299 -0.28 13.60 0.16
C ARG A 299 -0.34 12.59 1.32
N ILE A 300 0.45 12.85 2.35
CA ILE A 300 0.49 12.11 3.61
C ILE A 300 0.06 13.07 4.73
N PHE A 301 -1.01 12.72 5.44
CA PHE A 301 -1.46 13.43 6.63
C PHE A 301 -1.01 12.67 7.88
N LEU A 302 -0.19 13.30 8.71
CA LEU A 302 0.31 12.73 9.96
C LEU A 302 -0.43 13.37 11.12
N ILE A 303 -1.35 12.64 11.74
CA ILE A 303 -2.11 13.11 12.90
C ILE A 303 -1.30 12.87 14.16
N THR A 304 -1.09 13.93 14.94
CA THR A 304 -0.33 13.88 16.21
C THR A 304 -0.99 14.68 17.32
N ASP A 305 -0.59 14.42 18.57
CA ASP A 305 -1.01 15.22 19.73
C ASP A 305 -0.19 16.52 19.88
N GLY A 306 0.01 17.26 18.79
CA GLY A 306 0.89 18.42 18.78
C GLY A 306 2.37 18.02 18.97
N GLN A 307 2.78 16.96 18.27
CA GLN A 307 4.12 16.40 18.28
C GLN A 307 4.70 16.41 16.87
N LEU A 308 6.02 16.54 16.75
CA LEU A 308 6.75 16.47 15.49
C LEU A 308 7.87 15.41 15.60
N PRO A 309 7.90 14.37 14.76
CA PRO A 309 9.01 13.41 14.73
C PRO A 309 10.34 14.11 14.44
N SER A 310 11.39 13.74 15.17
CA SER A 310 12.70 14.41 15.08
C SER A 310 13.36 14.35 13.69
N TRP A 311 13.01 13.34 12.90
CA TRP A 311 13.55 13.09 11.56
C TRP A 311 12.75 13.74 10.44
N LEU A 312 11.53 14.24 10.70
CA LEU A 312 10.62 14.73 9.67
C LEU A 312 10.87 16.22 9.38
N ASP A 313 10.92 16.58 8.09
CA ASP A 313 10.76 17.95 7.64
C ASP A 313 9.27 18.32 7.58
N PRO A 314 8.76 19.19 8.47
CA PRO A 314 7.35 19.58 8.48
C PRO A 314 6.95 20.49 7.31
N HIS A 315 7.91 20.97 6.50
CA HIS A 315 7.65 21.86 5.37
C HIS A 315 7.60 21.15 4.02
N HIS A 316 7.93 19.86 3.98
CA HIS A 316 7.92 19.10 2.73
C HIS A 316 6.48 18.98 2.19
N PRO A 317 6.20 19.33 0.92
CA PRO A 317 4.83 19.49 0.39
C PRO A 317 4.00 18.21 0.38
N MET A 318 4.66 17.05 0.37
CA MET A 318 3.99 15.74 0.44
C MET A 318 3.42 15.44 1.82
N VAL A 319 3.94 16.03 2.91
CA VAL A 319 3.55 15.69 4.29
C VAL A 319 2.84 16.87 4.94
N THR A 320 1.78 16.59 5.69
CA THR A 320 1.06 17.60 6.47
C THR A 320 0.78 17.04 7.84
N VAL A 321 1.38 17.67 8.85
CA VAL A 321 1.16 17.30 10.25
C VAL A 321 -0.10 18.00 10.74
N VAL A 322 -1.06 17.22 11.24
CA VAL A 322 -2.37 17.68 11.72
C VAL A 322 -2.43 17.43 13.22
N SER A 323 -2.71 18.46 14.01
CA SER A 323 -2.81 18.28 15.46
C SER A 323 -4.17 17.70 15.86
N HIS A 324 -4.23 17.02 17.01
CA HIS A 324 -5.51 16.62 17.62
C HIS A 324 -6.44 17.83 17.83
N ALA A 325 -5.89 18.97 18.26
CA ALA A 325 -6.68 20.19 18.46
C ALA A 325 -7.35 20.68 17.17
N GLU A 326 -6.69 20.55 16.01
CA GLU A 326 -7.30 20.82 14.70
C GLU A 326 -8.38 19.79 14.36
N LEU A 327 -8.09 18.49 14.56
CA LEU A 327 -8.98 17.39 14.21
C LEU A 327 -10.29 17.40 15.03
N PHE A 328 -10.24 17.89 16.26
CA PHE A 328 -11.34 17.95 17.22
C PHE A 328 -11.82 19.39 17.51
N ALA A 329 -11.51 20.35 16.64
CA ALA A 329 -11.80 21.77 16.87
C ALA A 329 -13.28 22.05 17.21
N ASP A 330 -14.21 21.31 16.59
CA ASP A 330 -15.66 21.43 16.83
C ASP A 330 -16.14 20.83 18.15
N LEU A 331 -15.33 19.99 18.80
CA LEU A 331 -15.62 19.40 20.11
C LEU A 331 -14.86 20.07 21.26
N GLY A 332 -13.98 21.02 20.96
CA GLY A 332 -13.12 21.67 21.97
C GLY A 332 -12.12 20.74 22.65
N VAL A 333 -11.91 19.53 22.10
CA VAL A 333 -10.95 18.55 22.64
C VAL A 333 -9.55 18.89 22.12
N ARG A 334 -8.60 19.08 23.02
CA ARG A 334 -7.22 19.43 22.65
C ARG A 334 -6.31 18.22 22.45
N SER A 335 -6.57 17.14 23.18
CA SER A 335 -5.79 15.91 23.17
C SER A 335 -6.70 14.70 23.35
N SER A 336 -6.44 13.65 22.58
CA SER A 336 -7.08 12.34 22.75
C SER A 336 -6.01 11.25 22.85
N PHE A 337 -6.21 10.32 23.77
CA PHE A 337 -5.37 9.13 23.97
C PHE A 337 -6.12 7.85 23.53
N ASN A 338 -7.17 8.03 22.72
CA ASN A 338 -8.02 6.97 22.21
C ASN A 338 -7.95 6.95 20.68
N SER A 339 -7.35 5.90 20.10
CA SER A 339 -7.30 5.80 18.64
C SER A 339 -8.69 5.71 18.01
N HIS A 340 -9.69 5.07 18.65
CA HIS A 340 -11.05 5.05 18.09
C HIS A 340 -11.65 6.45 18.01
N ALA A 341 -11.38 7.30 19.00
CA ALA A 341 -11.81 8.69 18.97
C ALA A 341 -11.14 9.45 17.82
N ILE A 342 -9.81 9.32 17.66
CA ILE A 342 -9.05 9.98 16.58
C ILE A 342 -9.53 9.48 15.20
N GLU A 343 -9.61 8.16 15.04
CA GLU A 343 -10.08 7.47 13.86
C GLU A 343 -11.52 7.83 13.47
N SER A 344 -12.37 8.20 14.43
CA SER A 344 -13.74 8.63 14.16
C SER A 344 -13.85 9.98 13.44
N ARG A 345 -12.73 10.71 13.34
CA ARG A 345 -12.67 12.09 12.82
C ARG A 345 -11.83 12.25 11.57
N LEU A 346 -11.21 11.20 11.02
CA LEU A 346 -10.25 11.33 9.90
C LEU A 346 -10.83 12.08 8.68
N HIS A 347 -12.12 11.91 8.40
CA HIS A 347 -12.79 12.59 7.28
C HIS A 347 -12.95 14.10 7.46
N ARG A 348 -12.66 14.64 8.65
CA ARG A 348 -12.66 16.07 8.95
C ARG A 348 -11.35 16.77 8.61
N ILE A 349 -10.30 16.03 8.27
CA ILE A 349 -9.02 16.61 7.82
C ILE A 349 -9.26 17.51 6.60
N GLU A 350 -8.81 18.76 6.68
CA GLU A 350 -8.91 19.71 5.58
C GLU A 350 -7.99 19.31 4.43
N GLY A 351 -8.49 19.40 3.19
CA GLY A 351 -7.72 19.05 1.99
C GLY A 351 -7.56 17.54 1.72
N LEU A 352 -8.07 16.66 2.60
CA LEU A 352 -8.08 15.20 2.38
C LEU A 352 -8.94 14.82 1.17
N ALA A 353 -8.38 13.99 0.29
CA ALA A 353 -9.04 13.44 -0.89
C ALA A 353 -10.27 12.57 -0.52
N GLU A 354 -11.15 12.37 -1.51
CA GLU A 354 -12.28 11.44 -1.35
C GLU A 354 -11.81 10.00 -1.11
N HIS A 355 -10.71 9.59 -1.74
CA HIS A 355 -10.10 8.27 -1.56
C HIS A 355 -8.79 8.41 -0.78
N PHE A 356 -8.62 7.62 0.26
CA PHE A 356 -7.38 7.65 1.04
C PHE A 356 -7.11 6.31 1.72
N LEU A 357 -5.85 6.05 2.01
CA LEU A 357 -5.42 4.93 2.83
C LEU A 357 -5.26 5.40 4.28
N TYR A 358 -5.82 4.68 5.23
CA TYR A 358 -5.48 4.84 6.65
C TYR A 358 -4.54 3.71 7.09
N LEU A 359 -3.43 4.09 7.73
CA LEU A 359 -2.42 3.17 8.26
C LEU A 359 -2.04 3.57 9.68
N ASN A 360 -1.72 2.58 10.50
CA ASN A 360 -0.93 2.81 11.71
C ASN A 360 0.57 2.83 11.36
N ASP A 361 1.37 3.36 12.28
CA ASP A 361 2.83 3.43 12.17
C ASP A 361 3.53 2.06 12.12
N ASP A 362 2.86 1.01 12.60
CA ASP A 362 3.33 -0.37 12.61
C ASP A 362 3.01 -1.17 11.33
N VAL A 363 2.40 -0.54 10.32
CA VAL A 363 2.03 -1.16 9.04
C VAL A 363 2.95 -0.69 7.93
N PHE A 364 3.50 -1.61 7.13
CA PHE A 364 4.48 -1.33 6.08
C PHE A 364 4.07 -1.95 4.76
N LEU A 365 4.32 -1.24 3.65
CA LEU A 365 4.31 -1.88 2.33
C LEU A 365 5.58 -2.73 2.18
N GLY A 366 5.43 -3.98 1.76
CA GLY A 366 6.52 -4.93 1.63
C GLY A 366 7.16 -4.98 0.24
N ARG A 367 6.44 -4.51 -0.79
CA ARG A 367 6.88 -4.44 -2.19
C ARG A 367 6.07 -3.37 -2.94
N PRO A 368 6.46 -2.95 -4.16
CA PRO A 368 5.67 -2.03 -4.98
C PRO A 368 4.23 -2.52 -5.17
N LEU A 369 3.26 -1.62 -4.93
CA LEU A 369 1.83 -1.87 -5.13
C LEU A 369 1.23 -0.81 -6.03
N LEU A 370 0.24 -1.21 -6.83
CA LEU A 370 -0.60 -0.33 -7.64
C LEU A 370 -1.80 0.21 -6.86
N PRO A 371 -2.38 1.37 -7.24
CA PRO A 371 -3.65 1.84 -6.67
C PRO A 371 -4.77 0.80 -6.75
N THR A 372 -4.72 -0.05 -7.78
CA THR A 372 -5.69 -1.13 -8.04
C THR A 372 -5.70 -2.23 -6.97
N HIS A 373 -4.69 -2.29 -6.09
CA HIS A 373 -4.75 -3.15 -4.89
C HIS A 373 -5.79 -2.66 -3.89
N PHE A 374 -6.08 -1.35 -3.88
CA PHE A 374 -6.92 -0.70 -2.87
C PHE A 374 -8.23 -0.15 -3.43
N PHE A 375 -8.24 0.28 -4.70
CA PHE A 375 -9.42 0.87 -5.33
C PHE A 375 -9.56 0.39 -6.78
N HIS A 376 -10.78 0.12 -7.22
CA HIS A 376 -11.08 0.04 -8.65
C HIS A 376 -11.10 1.45 -9.26
N ALA A 377 -10.83 1.54 -10.57
CA ALA A 377 -10.83 2.81 -11.32
C ALA A 377 -12.18 3.57 -11.28
N ASN A 378 -13.29 2.86 -11.05
CA ASN A 378 -14.61 3.43 -10.86
C ASN A 378 -14.87 3.95 -9.42
N GLY A 379 -13.87 3.89 -8.54
CA GLY A 379 -13.93 4.43 -7.18
C GLY A 379 -14.38 3.44 -6.10
N ILE A 380 -14.69 2.18 -6.44
CA ILE A 380 -15.04 1.13 -5.46
C ILE A 380 -13.80 0.76 -4.65
N ALA A 381 -13.89 0.83 -3.32
CA ALA A 381 -12.79 0.46 -2.41
C ALA A 381 -12.67 -1.06 -2.23
N LYS A 382 -11.49 -1.53 -1.85
CA LYS A 382 -11.23 -2.94 -1.50
C LYS A 382 -10.94 -3.07 -0.01
N PHE A 383 -11.48 -4.10 0.62
CA PHE A 383 -11.22 -4.42 2.01
C PHE A 383 -10.78 -5.87 2.20
N PHE A 384 -10.05 -6.13 3.27
CA PHE A 384 -9.36 -7.40 3.47
C PHE A 384 -9.83 -8.08 4.76
N PRO A 385 -10.85 -8.97 4.69
CA PRO A 385 -11.32 -9.67 5.89
C PRO A 385 -10.27 -10.62 6.46
N SER A 386 -10.34 -10.83 7.76
CA SER A 386 -9.50 -11.76 8.52
C SER A 386 -10.36 -12.87 9.10
N ALA A 387 -9.79 -14.07 9.23
CA ALA A 387 -10.43 -15.18 9.93
C ALA A 387 -10.61 -14.90 11.45
N ALA A 388 -9.90 -13.92 12.01
CA ALA A 388 -10.08 -13.51 13.39
C ALA A 388 -11.49 -12.94 13.62
N GLN A 389 -12.06 -13.17 14.80
CA GLN A 389 -13.44 -12.76 15.14
C GLN A 389 -13.48 -11.85 16.37
N PHE A 390 -14.54 -11.04 16.50
CA PHE A 390 -14.77 -10.15 17.66
C PHE A 390 -15.45 -10.84 18.86
N GLY A 391 -15.82 -12.12 18.73
CA GLY A 391 -16.63 -12.86 19.71
C GLY A 391 -18.13 -12.58 19.62
N LEU A 392 -18.93 -13.37 20.33
CA LEU A 392 -20.40 -13.30 20.34
C LEU A 392 -20.95 -12.39 21.44
N GLY A 393 -22.25 -12.08 21.35
CA GLY A 393 -22.98 -11.26 22.32
C GLY A 393 -22.65 -9.77 22.25
N ASP A 394 -23.13 -9.02 23.24
CA ASP A 394 -22.89 -7.58 23.37
C ASP A 394 -21.49 -7.26 23.93
N ALA A 395 -21.06 -6.02 23.72
CA ALA A 395 -19.80 -5.49 24.25
C ALA A 395 -19.85 -5.44 25.78
N LYS A 396 -18.77 -5.89 26.42
CA LYS A 396 -18.61 -5.89 27.88
C LYS A 396 -17.37 -5.08 28.28
N PRO A 397 -17.35 -4.45 29.47
CA PRO A 397 -16.17 -3.77 29.98
C PRO A 397 -14.91 -4.64 30.17
N GLY A 398 -15.04 -5.98 30.13
CA GLY A 398 -13.89 -6.89 30.17
C GLY A 398 -13.35 -7.28 28.79
N ASP A 399 -14.04 -6.92 27.71
CA ASP A 399 -13.58 -7.25 26.35
C ASP A 399 -12.32 -6.44 25.99
N LEU A 400 -11.45 -7.04 25.17
CA LEU A 400 -10.39 -6.25 24.52
C LEU A 400 -11.02 -5.09 23.74
N PRO A 401 -10.44 -3.87 23.75
CA PRO A 401 -11.07 -2.70 23.11
C PRO A 401 -11.48 -2.93 21.65
N VAL A 402 -10.65 -3.63 20.87
CA VAL A 402 -10.95 -3.99 19.47
C VAL A 402 -12.16 -4.94 19.34
N ASN A 403 -12.33 -5.85 20.31
CA ASN A 403 -13.47 -6.77 20.34
C ASN A 403 -14.73 -6.00 20.74
N ALA A 404 -14.69 -5.23 21.82
CA ALA A 404 -15.81 -4.40 22.26
C ALA A 404 -16.35 -3.51 21.13
N ALA A 405 -15.44 -2.78 20.45
CA ALA A 405 -15.80 -1.94 19.33
C ALA A 405 -16.38 -2.72 18.13
N GLY A 406 -15.81 -3.88 17.80
CA GLY A 406 -16.37 -4.76 16.78
C GLY A 406 -17.78 -5.27 17.11
N LYS A 407 -18.06 -5.57 18.38
CA LYS A 407 -19.41 -5.96 18.85
C LYS A 407 -20.39 -4.77 18.76
N ASN A 408 -19.94 -3.55 19.09
CA ASN A 408 -20.75 -2.34 18.90
C ASN A 408 -21.04 -2.09 17.43
N ASN A 409 -20.05 -2.24 16.55
CA ASN A 409 -20.23 -2.12 15.11
C ASN A 409 -21.23 -3.17 14.59
N ARG A 410 -21.13 -4.43 15.05
CA ARG A 410 -22.10 -5.48 14.71
C ARG A 410 -23.53 -5.05 15.04
N ARG A 411 -23.76 -4.50 16.24
CA ARG A 411 -25.07 -4.00 16.64
C ARG A 411 -25.58 -2.90 15.68
N GLN A 412 -24.73 -1.96 15.29
CA GLN A 412 -25.13 -0.90 14.36
C GLN A 412 -25.42 -1.42 12.95
N ILE A 413 -24.57 -2.30 12.42
CA ILE A 413 -24.76 -2.93 11.11
C ILE A 413 -26.04 -3.78 11.09
N GLN A 414 -26.31 -4.54 12.16
CA GLN A 414 -27.53 -5.34 12.26
C GLN A 414 -28.79 -4.47 12.28
N ARG A 415 -28.76 -3.35 13.03
CA ARG A 415 -29.88 -2.39 13.06
C ARG A 415 -30.13 -1.73 11.71
N GLN A 416 -29.07 -1.36 10.99
CA GLN A 416 -29.19 -0.61 9.74
C GLN A 416 -29.48 -1.50 8.53
N PHE A 417 -28.90 -2.70 8.48
CA PHE A 417 -28.89 -3.54 7.28
C PHE A 417 -29.46 -4.95 7.50
N GLY A 418 -29.77 -5.33 8.74
CA GLY A 418 -30.22 -6.69 9.06
C GLY A 418 -29.12 -7.77 8.95
N VAL A 419 -27.85 -7.36 8.85
CA VAL A 419 -26.69 -8.26 8.68
C VAL A 419 -25.88 -8.37 9.97
N THR A 420 -25.40 -9.58 10.27
CA THR A 420 -24.56 -9.84 11.43
C THR A 420 -23.10 -10.06 11.01
N ILE A 421 -22.22 -9.13 11.37
CA ILE A 421 -20.77 -9.23 11.09
C ILE A 421 -20.03 -9.93 12.23
N THR A 422 -19.08 -10.80 11.92
CA THR A 422 -18.34 -11.59 12.92
C THR A 422 -16.82 -11.46 12.80
N GLN A 423 -16.33 -11.14 11.60
CA GLN A 423 -14.91 -11.16 11.25
C GLN A 423 -14.26 -9.78 11.40
N LYS A 424 -12.98 -9.79 11.80
CA LYS A 424 -12.10 -8.62 11.78
C LYS A 424 -11.59 -8.35 10.37
N MET A 425 -10.88 -7.24 10.22
CA MET A 425 -10.07 -6.98 9.03
C MET A 425 -8.61 -7.38 9.30
N LYS A 426 -7.85 -7.71 8.25
CA LYS A 426 -6.39 -7.82 8.33
C LYS A 426 -5.84 -6.43 8.72
N HIS A 427 -4.76 -6.39 9.49
CA HIS A 427 -4.14 -5.13 9.89
C HIS A 427 -3.18 -4.65 8.78
N THR A 428 -3.80 -4.08 7.75
CA THR A 428 -3.22 -3.61 6.48
C THR A 428 -3.67 -2.17 6.23
N PRO A 429 -3.16 -1.45 5.20
CA PRO A 429 -3.75 -0.17 4.83
C PRO A 429 -5.25 -0.32 4.57
N PHE A 430 -6.05 0.49 5.24
CA PHE A 430 -7.50 0.52 5.04
C PHE A 430 -7.82 1.48 3.91
N ALA A 431 -8.36 0.98 2.80
CA ALA A 431 -8.85 1.80 1.71
C ALA A 431 -10.18 2.45 2.11
N LEU A 432 -10.17 3.75 2.33
CA LEU A 432 -11.31 4.50 2.83
C LEU A 432 -11.83 5.50 1.80
N ARG A 433 -13.13 5.74 1.90
CA ARG A 433 -13.83 6.83 1.22
C ARG A 433 -14.33 7.84 2.23
N ARG A 434 -13.98 9.11 2.03
CA ARG A 434 -14.32 10.21 2.92
C ARG A 434 -15.83 10.41 3.02
N SER A 435 -16.54 10.34 1.90
CA SER A 435 -18.01 10.40 1.86
C SER A 435 -18.70 9.32 2.70
N ILE A 436 -18.15 8.11 2.78
CA ILE A 436 -18.73 7.02 3.58
C ILE A 436 -18.57 7.29 5.08
N MET A 437 -17.46 7.89 5.51
CA MET A 437 -17.31 8.32 6.90
C MET A 437 -18.33 9.43 7.25
N TYR A 438 -18.59 10.38 6.35
CA TYR A 438 -19.66 11.35 6.51
C TYR A 438 -21.05 10.69 6.58
N GLN A 439 -21.32 9.66 5.76
CA GLN A 439 -22.58 8.89 5.82
C GLN A 439 -22.74 8.22 7.19
N ILE A 440 -21.69 7.57 7.69
CA ILE A 440 -21.67 6.92 9.00
C ILE A 440 -21.90 7.94 10.12
N GLU A 441 -21.20 9.06 10.11
CA GLU A 441 -21.40 10.15 11.09
C GLU A 441 -22.82 10.73 11.00
N HIS A 442 -23.37 10.88 9.80
CA HIS A 442 -24.73 11.40 9.63
C HIS A 442 -25.78 10.47 10.24
N VAL A 443 -25.69 9.16 9.97
CA VAL A 443 -26.68 8.17 10.43
C VAL A 443 -26.47 7.78 11.90
N LEU A 444 -25.22 7.67 12.34
CA LEU A 444 -24.85 7.23 13.69
C LEU A 444 -24.28 8.37 14.53
N ARG A 445 -24.79 9.59 14.34
CA ARG A 445 -24.27 10.83 14.95
C ARG A 445 -23.91 10.67 16.41
N ASP A 446 -24.85 10.23 17.24
CA ASP A 446 -24.63 10.12 18.69
C ASP A 446 -23.50 9.14 19.01
N GLY A 447 -23.45 7.98 18.35
CA GLY A 447 -22.40 6.99 18.58
C GLY A 447 -21.01 7.44 18.12
N VAL A 448 -20.94 8.17 17.00
CA VAL A 448 -19.68 8.74 16.49
C VAL A 448 -19.21 9.89 17.39
N THR A 449 -20.09 10.82 17.77
CA THR A 449 -19.76 11.94 18.67
C THR A 449 -19.37 11.44 20.06
N GLU A 450 -20.04 10.43 20.61
CA GLU A 450 -19.68 9.85 21.90
C GLU A 450 -18.30 9.18 21.84
N THR A 451 -18.04 8.37 20.81
CA THR A 451 -16.71 7.77 20.58
C THR A 451 -15.63 8.86 20.48
N ALA A 452 -15.89 9.96 19.77
CA ALA A 452 -14.97 11.08 19.62
C ALA A 452 -14.67 11.82 20.93
N ARG A 453 -15.57 11.77 21.92
CA ARG A 453 -15.41 12.42 23.23
C ARG A 453 -14.64 11.57 24.24
N HIS A 454 -14.57 10.26 24.04
CA HIS A 454 -13.81 9.39 24.94
C HIS A 454 -12.30 9.63 24.81
N ARG A 455 -11.70 10.30 25.81
CA ARG A 455 -10.25 10.58 25.86
C ARG A 455 -9.39 9.31 25.98
N PHE A 456 -9.95 8.21 26.49
CA PHE A 456 -9.31 6.89 26.60
C PHE A 456 -10.21 5.83 26.00
N ARG A 457 -9.61 4.66 25.65
CA ARG A 457 -10.35 3.50 25.13
C ARG A 457 -11.57 3.19 25.99
N HIS A 458 -12.73 3.14 25.36
CA HIS A 458 -13.98 2.87 26.04
C HIS A 458 -14.70 1.67 25.40
N HIS A 459 -15.33 0.82 26.21
CA HIS A 459 -16.04 -0.37 25.73
C HIS A 459 -17.25 -0.03 24.84
N GLY A 460 -17.73 1.23 24.89
CA GLY A 460 -18.77 1.77 24.02
C GLY A 460 -18.28 2.33 22.68
N ASP A 461 -16.97 2.37 22.44
CA ASP A 461 -16.40 2.93 21.21
C ASP A 461 -16.86 2.20 19.95
N LEU A 462 -16.85 2.93 18.83
CA LEU A 462 -16.94 2.38 17.47
C LEU A 462 -15.54 2.32 16.84
N SER A 463 -15.21 1.22 16.17
CA SER A 463 -13.99 1.12 15.36
C SER A 463 -14.33 1.41 13.89
N ILE A 464 -14.22 2.69 13.50
CA ILE A 464 -14.77 3.16 12.23
C ILE A 464 -13.92 2.70 11.03
N PRO A 465 -12.66 3.14 10.85
CA PRO A 465 -11.82 2.70 9.73
C PRO A 465 -11.61 1.18 9.62
N SER A 466 -11.34 0.53 10.75
CA SER A 466 -10.88 -0.86 10.79
C SER A 466 -11.99 -1.90 10.73
N ALA A 467 -13.26 -1.50 10.82
CA ALA A 467 -14.39 -2.42 10.68
C ALA A 467 -15.68 -1.76 10.17
N LEU A 468 -16.22 -0.75 10.87
CA LEU A 468 -17.55 -0.22 10.56
C LEU A 468 -17.64 0.33 9.13
N HIS A 469 -16.64 1.11 8.72
CA HIS A 469 -16.54 1.67 7.37
C HIS A 469 -16.51 0.58 6.30
N GLN A 470 -15.67 -0.44 6.48
CA GLN A 470 -15.50 -1.51 5.50
C GLN A 470 -16.82 -2.25 5.23
N TYR A 471 -17.51 -2.65 6.30
CA TYR A 471 -18.80 -3.33 6.18
C TYR A 471 -19.91 -2.41 5.68
N TRP A 472 -19.93 -1.15 6.12
CA TRP A 472 -20.91 -0.17 5.64
C TRP A 472 -20.74 0.09 4.14
N ALA A 473 -19.51 0.27 3.69
CA ALA A 473 -19.16 0.45 2.28
C ALA A 473 -19.59 -0.76 1.45
N TYR A 474 -19.32 -1.98 1.93
CA TYR A 474 -19.75 -3.21 1.26
C TYR A 474 -21.29 -3.31 1.15
N LEU A 475 -22.00 -3.11 2.25
CA LEU A 475 -23.47 -3.22 2.31
C LEU A 475 -24.20 -2.09 1.57
N THR A 476 -23.48 -1.03 1.19
CA THR A 476 -23.97 0.05 0.33
C THR A 476 -23.41 -0.01 -1.09
N ALA A 477 -22.80 -1.14 -1.50
CA ALA A 477 -22.24 -1.38 -2.83
C ALA A 477 -21.12 -0.40 -3.26
N GLN A 478 -20.35 0.10 -2.29
CA GLN A 478 -19.24 1.05 -2.48
C GLN A 478 -17.86 0.44 -2.17
N ALA A 479 -17.82 -0.80 -1.69
CA ALA A 479 -16.61 -1.58 -1.51
C ALA A 479 -16.83 -3.05 -1.85
N VAL A 480 -15.75 -3.76 -2.16
CA VAL A 480 -15.72 -5.21 -2.41
C VAL A 480 -14.60 -5.87 -1.60
N PRO A 481 -14.73 -7.16 -1.22
CA PRO A 481 -13.61 -7.88 -0.65
C PRO A 481 -12.48 -7.98 -1.69
N GLY A 482 -11.24 -7.87 -1.22
CA GLY A 482 -10.04 -8.09 -2.02
C GLY A 482 -9.08 -9.05 -1.33
N ASP A 483 -8.01 -9.38 -2.03
CA ASP A 483 -6.91 -10.20 -1.53
C ASP A 483 -5.62 -9.37 -1.42
N ILE A 484 -4.83 -9.68 -0.40
CA ILE A 484 -3.54 -9.04 -0.14
C ILE A 484 -2.64 -10.02 0.61
N GLU A 485 -1.40 -10.14 0.13
CA GLU A 485 -0.35 -10.96 0.72
C GLU A 485 0.19 -10.30 1.99
N TYR A 486 -0.23 -10.84 3.14
CA TYR A 486 -0.09 -10.18 4.43
C TYR A 486 0.70 -11.03 5.42
N GLU A 487 1.61 -10.40 6.17
CA GLU A 487 2.31 -11.01 7.31
C GLU A 487 2.13 -10.17 8.58
N TYR A 488 1.60 -10.78 9.64
CA TYR A 488 1.54 -10.19 10.97
C TYR A 488 2.64 -10.78 11.86
N ALA A 489 3.53 -9.94 12.35
CA ALA A 489 4.61 -10.29 13.25
C ALA A 489 4.42 -9.59 14.60
N ASP A 490 4.15 -10.38 15.63
CA ASP A 490 4.12 -9.94 17.02
C ASP A 490 5.54 -9.94 17.59
N LEU A 491 6.05 -8.78 17.99
CA LEU A 491 7.43 -8.60 18.44
C LEU A 491 7.77 -9.43 19.70
N GLY A 492 6.79 -9.75 20.54
CA GLY A 492 6.98 -10.62 21.71
C GLY A 492 7.05 -12.11 21.35
N HIS A 493 6.63 -12.50 20.15
CA HIS A 493 6.49 -13.90 19.81
C HIS A 493 7.84 -14.57 19.45
N PRO A 494 8.19 -15.75 20.02
CA PRO A 494 9.46 -16.44 19.79
C PRO A 494 9.85 -16.73 18.33
N SER A 495 8.87 -16.79 17.41
CA SER A 495 9.14 -17.03 16.00
C SER A 495 9.45 -15.77 15.19
N THR A 496 9.28 -14.58 15.77
CA THR A 496 9.36 -13.31 15.04
C THR A 496 10.70 -13.07 14.36
N PRO A 497 11.86 -13.35 14.99
CA PRO A 497 13.13 -13.24 14.29
C PRO A 497 13.14 -14.02 12.97
N ALA A 498 12.62 -15.26 12.98
CA ALA A 498 12.59 -16.12 11.79
C ALA A 498 11.70 -15.56 10.67
N ARG A 499 10.58 -14.92 11.05
CA ARG A 499 9.66 -14.27 10.12
C ARG A 499 10.29 -13.03 9.49
N LEU A 500 10.92 -12.17 10.29
CA LEU A 500 11.63 -10.98 9.78
C LEU A 500 12.77 -11.34 8.83
N ALA A 501 13.52 -12.37 9.19
CA ALA A 501 14.54 -12.94 8.33
C ALA A 501 13.96 -13.46 6.99
N GLU A 502 12.83 -14.17 7.02
CA GLU A 502 12.15 -14.61 5.80
C GLU A 502 11.66 -13.43 4.95
N LEU A 503 11.10 -12.39 5.59
CA LEU A 503 10.71 -11.14 4.92
C LEU A 503 11.92 -10.49 4.22
N LEU A 504 13.06 -10.33 4.91
CA LEU A 504 14.28 -9.75 4.31
C LEU A 504 14.78 -10.56 3.10
N ALA A 505 14.73 -11.89 3.19
CA ALA A 505 15.26 -12.76 2.15
C ALA A 505 14.35 -12.84 0.91
N ARG A 506 13.03 -12.86 1.12
CA ARG A 506 12.06 -13.12 0.05
C ARG A 506 11.36 -11.87 -0.48
N ARG A 507 11.12 -10.87 0.38
CA ARG A 507 10.40 -9.62 0.07
C ARG A 507 9.11 -9.86 -0.73
N HIS A 508 8.39 -10.92 -0.38
CA HIS A 508 7.27 -11.45 -1.18
C HIS A 508 5.90 -11.02 -0.65
N ARG A 509 5.84 -10.23 0.41
CA ARG A 509 4.57 -9.76 1.00
C ARG A 509 4.21 -8.39 0.46
N ASP A 510 2.92 -8.18 0.21
CA ASP A 510 2.38 -6.86 -0.13
C ASP A 510 2.49 -5.93 1.06
N VAL A 511 2.14 -6.46 2.23
CA VAL A 511 2.06 -5.72 3.49
C VAL A 511 2.57 -6.59 4.62
N PHE A 512 3.28 -5.99 5.56
CA PHE A 512 3.57 -6.61 6.84
C PHE A 512 3.32 -5.63 7.99
N CYS A 513 3.01 -6.19 9.17
CA CYS A 513 2.79 -5.44 10.38
C CYS A 513 3.71 -5.94 11.50
N LEU A 514 4.28 -5.00 12.24
CA LEU A 514 5.20 -5.23 13.37
C LEU A 514 4.54 -4.74 14.66
N ASN A 515 3.65 -5.54 15.23
CA ASN A 515 2.90 -5.12 16.42
C ASN A 515 3.61 -5.54 17.71
N ASP A 516 3.50 -4.71 18.75
CA ASP A 516 4.01 -5.01 20.09
C ASP A 516 2.88 -5.50 20.99
N THR A 517 3.05 -6.66 21.62
CA THR A 517 2.20 -7.09 22.74
C THR A 517 3.04 -7.23 24.00
N ASP A 518 2.49 -6.70 25.10
CA ASP A 518 3.01 -6.62 26.48
C ASP A 518 4.31 -7.41 26.71
N SER A 519 5.42 -6.69 26.87
CA SER A 519 6.76 -7.26 26.98
C SER A 519 7.49 -6.76 28.24
N ASP A 520 8.16 -7.67 28.97
CA ASP A 520 9.10 -7.36 30.08
C ASP A 520 10.20 -6.39 29.58
N PRO A 521 10.71 -5.43 30.37
CA PRO A 521 11.79 -4.51 29.94
C PRO A 521 12.98 -5.16 29.21
N ARG A 522 13.38 -6.39 29.57
CA ARG A 522 14.44 -7.12 28.84
C ARG A 522 14.04 -7.52 27.42
N SER A 523 12.77 -7.90 27.23
CA SER A 523 12.21 -8.20 25.92
C SER A 523 12.13 -6.93 25.05
N MET A 524 11.94 -5.75 25.64
CA MET A 524 11.90 -4.49 24.89
C MET A 524 13.23 -4.15 24.22
N ALA A 525 14.37 -4.30 24.92
CA ALA A 525 15.69 -4.03 24.35
C ALA A 525 16.06 -5.00 23.20
N GLU A 526 15.67 -6.27 23.33
CA GLU A 526 15.85 -7.27 22.26
C GLU A 526 15.00 -6.94 21.03
N GLN A 527 13.75 -6.51 21.22
CA GLN A 527 12.85 -6.08 20.15
C GLN A 527 13.41 -4.85 19.43
N GLU A 528 13.88 -3.86 20.18
CA GLU A 528 14.49 -2.64 19.62
C GLU A 528 15.71 -2.98 18.76
N SER A 529 16.63 -3.82 19.26
CA SER A 529 17.78 -4.29 18.48
C SER A 529 17.37 -5.06 17.22
N MET A 530 16.27 -5.82 17.30
CA MET A 530 15.74 -6.56 16.16
C MET A 530 15.21 -5.62 15.07
N LEU A 531 14.44 -4.60 15.44
CA LEU A 531 13.90 -3.60 14.51
C LEU A 531 15.00 -2.71 13.93
N ALA A 532 15.96 -2.28 14.75
CA ALA A 532 17.10 -1.48 14.33
C ALA A 532 18.02 -2.20 13.33
N ASP A 533 17.98 -3.54 13.27
CA ASP A 533 18.68 -4.33 12.25
C ASP A 533 17.78 -4.63 11.04
N PHE A 534 16.49 -4.92 11.26
CA PHE A 534 15.55 -5.28 10.19
C PHE A 534 15.17 -4.09 9.30
N LEU A 535 14.71 -2.98 9.90
CA LEU A 535 14.11 -1.86 9.16
C LEU A 535 15.09 -1.17 8.20
N PRO A 536 16.34 -0.82 8.60
CA PRO A 536 17.29 -0.22 7.68
C PRO A 536 17.72 -1.17 6.55
N ARG A 537 17.70 -2.49 6.77
CA ARG A 537 17.98 -3.47 5.71
C ARG A 537 16.79 -3.65 4.78
N TYR A 538 15.56 -3.57 5.29
CA TYR A 538 14.36 -3.73 4.46
C TYR A 538 14.10 -2.46 3.63
N LEU A 539 14.29 -1.28 4.22
CA LEU A 539 13.99 0.03 3.63
C LEU A 539 15.19 0.99 3.78
N PRO A 540 16.31 0.71 3.07
CA PRO A 540 17.56 1.44 3.26
C PRO A 540 17.50 2.88 2.74
N PHE A 541 16.76 3.12 1.67
CA PHE A 541 16.72 4.43 1.02
C PHE A 541 15.82 5.41 1.79
N PRO A 542 16.34 6.60 2.16
CA PRO A 542 15.56 7.65 2.81
C PRO A 542 14.50 8.24 1.87
N ALA A 543 13.39 8.67 2.44
CA ALA A 543 12.38 9.46 1.76
C ALA A 543 12.77 10.96 1.72
N PRO A 544 12.28 11.75 0.76
CA PRO A 544 12.70 13.15 0.56
C PRO A 544 12.25 14.10 1.67
N PHE A 545 11.30 13.70 2.51
CA PHE A 545 10.85 14.45 3.68
C PHE A 545 11.63 14.11 4.97
N GLU A 546 12.70 13.32 4.87
CA GLU A 546 13.61 13.08 5.99
C GLU A 546 14.72 14.13 6.03
N LEU A 547 15.02 14.61 7.24
CA LEU A 547 16.12 15.53 7.48
C LEU A 547 17.47 14.81 7.46
N PRO A 548 18.58 15.53 7.19
CA PRO A 548 19.93 15.00 7.33
C PRO A 548 20.21 14.42 8.72
N ASP A 549 20.98 13.33 8.79
CA ASP A 549 21.18 12.55 10.02
C ASP A 549 21.81 13.37 11.17
N ASP A 550 22.66 14.36 10.87
CA ASP A 550 23.23 15.28 11.85
C ASP A 550 22.17 16.19 12.49
N VAL A 551 21.23 16.70 11.68
CA VAL A 551 20.07 17.46 12.16
C VAL A 551 19.14 16.56 12.97
N VAL A 552 18.92 15.31 12.53
CA VAL A 552 18.12 14.34 13.28
C VAL A 552 18.74 14.05 14.65
N ALA A 553 20.06 13.84 14.70
CA ALA A 553 20.78 13.60 15.96
C ALA A 553 20.63 14.77 16.93
N GLN A 554 20.72 16.01 16.44
CA GLN A 554 20.49 17.20 17.26
C GLN A 554 19.04 17.27 17.76
N ARG A 555 18.05 17.05 16.89
CA ARG A 555 16.62 17.12 17.25
C ARG A 555 16.20 16.02 18.23
N ARG A 556 16.85 14.86 18.20
CA ARG A 556 16.62 13.75 19.16
C ARG A 556 16.97 14.10 20.61
N THR A 557 17.71 15.18 20.85
CA THR A 557 17.97 15.71 22.20
C THR A 557 16.76 16.45 22.79
N GLN A 558 15.70 16.66 22.01
CA GLN A 558 14.51 17.42 22.37
C GLN A 558 13.25 16.53 22.29
N GLY A 559 12.24 16.83 23.11
CA GLY A 559 10.95 16.15 23.03
C GLY A 559 10.14 16.54 21.79
N ALA A 560 9.30 15.61 21.29
CA ALA A 560 8.50 15.82 20.07
C ALA A 560 7.52 17.01 20.18
N SER A 561 6.94 17.27 21.36
CA SER A 561 6.10 18.46 21.61
C SER A 561 6.91 19.77 21.55
N ALA A 562 8.16 19.76 22.01
CA ALA A 562 9.03 20.93 21.93
C ALA A 562 9.38 21.28 20.47
N LEU A 563 9.71 20.27 19.67
CA LEU A 563 9.95 20.41 18.23
C LEU A 563 8.72 20.96 17.50
N TRP A 564 7.52 20.47 17.84
CA TRP A 564 6.26 20.97 17.29
C TRP A 564 6.05 22.45 17.58
N ARG A 565 6.28 22.90 18.83
CA ARG A 565 6.17 24.31 19.21
C ARG A 565 7.17 25.19 18.48
N GLN A 566 8.41 24.74 18.31
CA GLN A 566 9.42 25.49 17.57
C GLN A 566 9.00 25.67 16.11
N ALA A 567 8.58 24.59 15.43
CA ALA A 567 8.14 24.66 14.03
C ALA A 567 6.90 25.57 13.84
N ASN A 568 5.94 25.53 14.76
CA ASN A 568 4.72 26.35 14.67
C ASN A 568 4.90 27.78 15.24
N GLY A 569 5.84 28.00 16.14
CA GLY A 569 6.22 29.33 16.62
C GLY A 569 6.84 30.18 15.51
N VAL A 570 7.67 29.56 14.65
CA VAL A 570 8.22 30.19 13.45
C VAL A 570 7.13 30.59 12.45
N ARG A 571 6.07 29.78 12.28
CA ARG A 571 4.89 30.13 11.46
C ARG A 571 4.16 31.40 11.93
N ARG A 572 4.07 31.62 13.25
CA ARG A 572 3.46 32.84 13.81
C ARG A 572 4.37 34.06 13.72
N GLY A 573 5.69 33.87 13.77
CA GLY A 573 6.68 34.96 13.61
C GLY A 573 6.91 35.39 12.15
N ALA A 574 6.70 34.50 11.18
CA ALA A 574 6.79 34.81 9.74
C ALA A 574 5.50 35.43 9.15
N GLY A 575 4.47 35.63 9.98
CA GLY A 575 3.17 36.20 9.61
C GLY A 575 3.07 37.71 9.81
N GLN A 576 4.07 38.46 9.34
CA GLN A 576 3.92 39.91 9.07
C GLN A 576 4.87 40.30 7.94
N VAL A 577 4.66 39.69 6.77
CA VAL A 577 5.18 40.19 5.50
C VAL A 577 3.98 40.27 4.56
N ASP A 578 3.72 41.46 4.05
CA ASP A 578 2.55 41.83 3.27
C ASP A 578 2.25 40.82 2.16
N ALA A 579 0.95 40.57 1.99
CA ALA A 579 0.42 39.75 0.91
C ALA A 579 0.90 40.28 -0.45
N ALA A 580 1.86 39.57 -1.06
CA ALA A 580 2.19 39.76 -2.45
C ALA A 580 1.00 39.27 -3.29
N THR A 581 0.32 40.23 -3.90
CA THR A 581 -0.71 40.08 -4.92
C THR A 581 -0.26 39.06 -5.96
N THR A 582 -1.05 37.99 -6.13
CA THR A 582 -0.88 37.01 -7.20
C THR A 582 -0.99 37.71 -8.56
N PRO A 583 -0.08 37.50 -9.53
CA PRO A 583 -0.30 37.98 -10.89
C PRO A 583 -1.40 37.13 -11.52
N SER A 584 -2.53 37.78 -11.81
CA SER A 584 -3.62 37.23 -12.61
C SER A 584 -3.12 36.88 -14.01
N LEU A 585 -2.95 35.58 -14.29
CA LEU A 585 -2.84 35.05 -15.65
C LEU A 585 -4.19 35.21 -16.36
N ARG A 586 -4.37 36.33 -17.05
CA ARG A 586 -5.42 36.48 -18.07
C ARG A 586 -5.01 35.70 -19.32
N ILE A 587 -5.70 34.60 -19.59
CA ILE A 587 -5.72 33.96 -20.91
C ILE A 587 -7.09 34.30 -21.54
N PRO A 588 -7.15 34.93 -22.73
CA PRO A 588 -8.42 35.24 -23.37
C PRO A 588 -8.99 33.97 -24.02
N ARG A 589 -10.17 33.53 -23.57
CA ARG A 589 -10.98 32.54 -24.29
C ARG A 589 -12.15 33.24 -24.95
N GLN A 590 -12.02 33.43 -26.27
CA GLN A 590 -13.12 33.65 -27.19
C GLN A 590 -13.53 32.26 -27.71
N VAL A 591 -14.76 31.82 -27.45
CA VAL A 591 -15.61 30.99 -28.34
C VAL A 591 -17.03 30.99 -27.75
N ASP A 592 -17.99 31.10 -28.66
CA ASP A 592 -19.43 31.26 -28.52
C ASP A 592 -20.16 30.22 -27.67
N ALA A 593 -21.24 30.67 -27.03
CA ALA A 593 -22.19 29.88 -26.27
C ALA A 593 -23.18 29.13 -27.18
N PRO A 594 -23.76 28.03 -26.67
CA PRO A 594 -25.22 28.02 -26.60
C PRO A 594 -25.76 27.58 -25.24
N THR A 595 -26.78 28.33 -24.85
CA THR A 595 -27.80 28.28 -23.81
C THR A 595 -28.20 26.89 -23.27
N THR A 596 -28.29 26.76 -21.95
CA THR A 596 -29.10 25.74 -21.25
C THR A 596 -29.82 26.43 -20.06
N PRO A 597 -31.13 26.17 -19.82
CA PRO A 597 -31.97 27.05 -19.01
C PRO A 597 -31.83 26.83 -17.49
N ALA A 598 -32.11 27.89 -16.74
CA ALA A 598 -31.99 27.99 -15.29
C ALA A 598 -33.06 27.19 -14.53
N LEU A 599 -32.66 26.61 -13.39
CA LEU A 599 -33.56 26.11 -12.33
C LEU A 599 -33.58 27.12 -11.16
N PRO A 600 -34.73 27.40 -10.52
CA PRO A 600 -34.86 28.45 -9.52
C PRO A 600 -34.44 28.02 -8.10
N ARG A 601 -34.04 29.03 -7.29
CA ARG A 601 -33.71 28.91 -5.86
C ARG A 601 -34.96 28.66 -4.98
N PRO A 602 -34.79 28.07 -3.77
CA PRO A 602 -35.89 27.55 -2.98
C PRO A 602 -36.54 28.59 -2.05
N ALA A 603 -37.81 28.35 -1.70
CA ALA A 603 -38.54 29.04 -0.65
C ALA A 603 -38.86 28.09 0.52
N ASP A 604 -38.61 28.61 1.73
CA ASP A 604 -39.16 28.34 3.08
C ASP A 604 -39.01 26.95 3.76
N PRO A 605 -38.56 26.88 5.05
CA PRO A 605 -38.33 25.64 5.78
C PRO A 605 -39.46 25.35 6.78
N SER A 606 -40.50 24.63 6.38
CA SER A 606 -41.41 23.98 7.34
C SER A 606 -42.20 22.82 6.71
N ALA A 607 -41.53 21.70 6.45
CA ALA A 607 -42.22 20.43 6.20
C ALA A 607 -41.34 19.25 6.64
N VAL A 608 -41.63 18.73 7.83
CA VAL A 608 -41.10 17.45 8.31
C VAL A 608 -41.73 16.34 7.47
N SER A 609 -40.96 15.73 6.57
CA SER A 609 -41.37 14.52 5.86
C SER A 609 -40.37 13.39 6.13
N ARG A 610 -40.88 12.32 6.74
CA ARG A 610 -40.18 11.06 6.99
C ARG A 610 -39.73 10.47 5.64
N MET A 611 -38.43 10.45 5.40
CA MET A 611 -37.88 9.81 4.19
C MET A 611 -38.00 8.28 4.34
N ARG A 612 -39.00 7.70 3.68
CA ARG A 612 -39.07 6.25 3.44
C ARG A 612 -38.01 5.89 2.39
N VAL A 613 -37.17 4.91 2.71
CA VAL A 613 -36.27 4.25 1.75
C VAL A 613 -37.14 3.62 0.65
N GLY A 614 -36.94 4.06 -0.60
CA GLY A 614 -37.59 3.50 -1.79
C GLY A 614 -37.12 2.07 -2.11
N PRO A 615 -37.85 1.34 -2.98
CA PRO A 615 -37.82 -0.12 -3.03
C PRO A 615 -36.56 -0.69 -3.67
N ARG A 616 -36.30 -1.95 -3.30
CA ARG A 616 -35.27 -2.85 -3.85
C ARG A 616 -35.18 -2.73 -5.37
N LEU A 617 -33.96 -2.53 -5.87
CA LEU A 617 -33.61 -2.96 -7.22
C LEU A 617 -33.53 -4.48 -7.18
N ASP A 618 -34.53 -5.14 -7.75
CA ASP A 618 -34.51 -6.58 -7.96
C ASP A 618 -33.30 -6.95 -8.82
N ALA A 619 -32.48 -7.87 -8.29
CA ALA A 619 -31.38 -8.46 -9.03
C ALA A 619 -31.94 -9.26 -10.24
N PRO A 620 -31.32 -9.20 -11.42
CA PRO A 620 -31.74 -10.02 -12.54
C PRO A 620 -31.52 -11.50 -12.21
N THR A 621 -32.63 -12.23 -12.03
CA THR A 621 -32.65 -13.70 -12.00
C THR A 621 -32.14 -14.25 -13.33
N LEU A 622 -31.03 -14.97 -13.31
CA LEU A 622 -30.58 -15.80 -14.43
C LEU A 622 -31.60 -16.93 -14.67
N PRO A 623 -32.01 -17.22 -15.92
CA PRO A 623 -32.96 -18.29 -16.19
C PRO A 623 -32.29 -19.66 -16.04
N SER A 624 -32.87 -20.51 -15.17
CA SER A 624 -32.49 -21.92 -15.04
C SER A 624 -32.99 -22.71 -16.25
N MET A 625 -32.09 -23.11 -17.15
CA MET A 625 -32.41 -24.13 -18.16
C MET A 625 -32.43 -25.52 -17.50
N ARG A 626 -33.62 -26.10 -17.37
CA ARG A 626 -33.80 -27.54 -17.12
C ARG A 626 -33.59 -28.28 -18.43
N ILE A 627 -32.57 -29.13 -18.49
CA ILE A 627 -32.44 -30.15 -19.55
C ILE A 627 -33.21 -31.38 -19.09
N ALA A 628 -34.29 -31.69 -19.80
CA ALA A 628 -35.03 -32.94 -19.66
C ALA A 628 -34.33 -34.03 -20.48
N ALA A 629 -33.99 -35.15 -19.83
CA ALA A 629 -33.68 -36.40 -20.50
C ALA A 629 -34.73 -37.42 -20.06
N GLY A 630 -35.67 -37.72 -20.95
CA GLY A 630 -36.58 -38.84 -20.80
C GLY A 630 -35.96 -40.11 -21.36
N ARG A 631 -36.22 -41.25 -20.69
CA ARG A 631 -36.38 -42.56 -21.32
C ARG A 631 -37.06 -43.53 -20.35
N THR A 632 -38.33 -43.80 -20.67
CA THR A 632 -39.02 -45.10 -20.72
C THR A 632 -38.81 -46.12 -19.61
N VAL A 633 -39.89 -46.36 -18.88
CA VAL A 633 -40.20 -47.58 -18.13
C VAL A 633 -40.57 -48.68 -19.13
N ASP A 634 -40.06 -49.89 -18.93
CA ASP A 634 -40.78 -51.10 -19.32
C ASP A 634 -40.60 -52.16 -18.24
N GLU A 635 -41.70 -52.83 -17.94
CA GLU A 635 -41.90 -53.78 -16.84
C GLU A 635 -41.30 -55.16 -17.13
N SER A 636 -40.87 -55.88 -16.08
CA SER A 636 -41.39 -57.22 -15.73
C SER A 636 -40.36 -58.10 -14.99
N GLY A 637 -40.81 -58.68 -13.88
CA GLY A 637 -40.57 -60.10 -13.55
C GLY A 637 -39.36 -60.48 -12.68
N GLY A 638 -39.65 -60.96 -11.46
CA GLY A 638 -39.14 -62.27 -11.06
C GLY A 638 -38.09 -62.37 -9.94
N THR A 639 -38.58 -62.76 -8.75
CA THR A 639 -38.11 -63.92 -7.93
C THR A 639 -36.72 -63.94 -7.25
N THR A 640 -36.78 -63.85 -5.91
CA THR A 640 -36.25 -64.78 -4.87
C THR A 640 -34.79 -65.28 -4.88
N GLY A 641 -34.14 -65.19 -3.71
CA GLY A 641 -33.04 -66.07 -3.25
C GLY A 641 -31.98 -65.34 -2.42
N THR A 642 -32.12 -65.16 -1.09
CA THR A 642 -31.55 -65.98 0.01
C THR A 642 -30.06 -66.31 -0.04
N GLU A 643 -29.45 -66.28 1.17
CA GLU A 643 -28.07 -66.60 1.60
C GLU A 643 -27.08 -65.44 1.50
N GLY A 644 -26.29 -65.06 2.52
CA GLY A 644 -25.92 -65.71 3.78
C GLY A 644 -24.44 -65.32 4.07
N PRO A 645 -24.02 -65.13 5.34
CA PRO A 645 -23.00 -64.14 5.70
C PRO A 645 -21.67 -64.73 6.20
N ARG A 646 -20.62 -63.90 6.34
CA ARG A 646 -19.48 -64.03 7.30
C ARG A 646 -18.63 -62.73 7.23
N GLN A 647 -18.60 -61.82 8.22
CA GLN A 647 -17.92 -61.87 9.55
C GLN A 647 -16.47 -62.38 9.45
N LYS A 648 -15.40 -61.71 9.92
CA LYS A 648 -15.10 -60.80 11.05
C LYS A 648 -14.00 -59.81 10.58
N GLY A 649 -13.86 -58.56 11.01
CA GLY A 649 -13.80 -58.02 12.38
C GLY A 649 -12.41 -57.36 12.54
N THR A 650 -12.33 -56.03 12.68
CA THR A 650 -12.07 -55.31 13.96
C THR A 650 -10.71 -55.67 14.59
N ARG A 651 -9.81 -54.76 14.94
CA ARG A 651 -9.99 -53.50 15.69
C ARG A 651 -8.63 -52.80 15.91
N ASP A 652 -8.71 -51.48 16.15
CA ASP A 652 -7.94 -50.65 17.09
C ASP A 652 -6.43 -50.43 16.88
N ALA A 653 -5.84 -49.24 17.14
CA ALA A 653 -6.32 -47.96 17.64
C ALA A 653 -5.38 -46.84 17.19
#